data_AF-A0A936PRU5-F1
#
_entry.id   AF-A0A936PRU5-F1
#
_cell.length_a   1.000
_cell.length_b   1.000
_cell.length_c   1.000
_cell.angle_alpha   90.00
_cell.angle_beta   90.00
_cell.angle_gamma   90.00
#
_symmetry.space_group_name_H-M   'P 1'
#
loop_
_entity.id
_entity.type
_entity.pdbx_description
1 polymer ?
#
loop_
_entity_poly.entity_id
_entity_poly.type
_entity_poly.pdbx_seq_one_letter_code
_entity_poly.pdbx_strand_id
1 'polypeptide(L)'
;MATVTTLVQLPATSAAPERAQATDLRRLGAFGRGALWSVAFLPDGSPVSVGGFGVRVHDADTLAVVKELDIGIGVRRIAVHPGGALALVVGFVGPRLVLAEVSLVDGAVRVIPDARKAGWYGAEGLVWSADGRRAFFGAGDSLYVWDRETGETQLWGPPVNEDLPMQRWVTVATGEVTFKREQRKMGRGQWIAVSPEGAYVVASDGDVQTVWDTQTGVALRTLKNDLDGLAFGADGRLLMGDGYRLAQVDLNTAEVTLTQMHLPSGGPDVVAVSPARRFVVSATTWGDARVQSLPGLEPVGVVGATSGGGWQGHTLDVAACSEDRLLVYDSRRGELGLFTLPGLRLLATQAGHNWGLIDVSADDDLNRLVWLTDGERTLWDLRVTTGALQEHAGRVYRAALSPHGELLATGLGYNFAKKTLSVTDPAGATLDAFDSRSGLRPLRFSPSGALYSVCEGTSDGYRDGKPGEVSIRKPGQPRVIKRIKLPKMPWSADISRDDARVAVVWDDGVGLYSLPKGTELLKVAISEYGEAVAAHPVAPRLAVTSKLRGGGGVTIADVTLYEVGTLGPAARFSPPARATALAFSAGGELLYVGLEDGTLLVLDGETLALLHTLRGHNEEISVVQVTSRGVITCALDGQILLWGV
;
A
#
# COMPACT_ATOMS: atom_id res chain seq x y z
N MET A 1 4.52 -20.80 -22.68
CA MET A 1 4.27 -21.37 -21.33
C MET A 1 5.62 -21.70 -20.70
N ALA A 2 6.21 -20.72 -20.02
CA ALA A 2 7.38 -20.91 -19.18
C ALA A 2 7.33 -19.78 -18.15
N THR A 3 6.74 -20.07 -17.00
CA THR A 3 6.70 -19.14 -15.87
C THR A 3 8.11 -19.13 -15.28
N VAL A 4 8.84 -18.03 -15.46
CA VAL A 4 10.18 -17.88 -14.88
C VAL A 4 10.01 -17.68 -13.37
N THR A 5 10.23 -18.76 -12.62
CA THR A 5 10.36 -18.73 -11.16
C THR A 5 11.73 -18.14 -10.84
N THR A 6 11.79 -16.85 -10.50
CA THR A 6 13.01 -16.27 -9.91
C THR A 6 13.15 -16.79 -8.48
N LEU A 7 13.72 -17.98 -8.33
CA LEU A 7 14.20 -18.51 -7.07
C LEU A 7 15.42 -17.67 -6.64
N VAL A 8 15.21 -16.72 -5.73
CA VAL A 8 16.33 -16.15 -4.97
C VAL A 8 16.77 -17.23 -3.98
N GLN A 9 17.80 -18.01 -4.33
CA GLN A 9 18.49 -18.87 -3.36
C GLN A 9 19.21 -17.98 -2.34
N LEU A 10 18.79 -18.06 -1.08
CA LEU A 10 19.51 -17.44 0.03
C LEU A 10 20.77 -18.26 0.35
N PRO A 11 21.89 -17.62 0.74
CA PRO A 11 23.12 -18.33 1.07
C PRO A 11 22.95 -19.19 2.33
N ALA A 12 23.31 -20.47 2.20
CA ALA A 12 23.39 -21.38 3.35
C ALA A 12 24.51 -20.93 4.28
N THR A 13 24.20 -20.59 5.53
CA THR A 13 25.22 -20.40 6.56
C THR A 13 25.00 -21.43 7.66
N SER A 14 25.96 -22.35 7.77
CA SER A 14 26.07 -23.36 8.81
C SER A 14 26.97 -22.83 9.93
N ALA A 15 26.39 -22.31 11.01
CA ALA A 15 27.05 -22.20 12.30
C ALA A 15 26.00 -22.04 13.41
N ALA A 16 26.17 -22.77 14.51
CA ALA A 16 25.33 -22.70 15.71
C ALA A 16 25.43 -21.32 16.39
N PRO A 17 24.39 -20.88 17.15
CA PRO A 17 24.35 -19.53 17.68
C PRO A 17 25.24 -19.39 18.94
N GLU A 18 26.39 -18.74 18.80
CA GLU A 18 27.02 -18.03 19.91
C GLU A 18 26.30 -16.69 20.12
N ARG A 19 26.12 -16.29 21.39
CA ARG A 19 25.41 -15.08 21.86
C ARG A 19 25.43 -13.93 20.83
N ALA A 20 24.26 -13.67 20.25
CA ALA A 20 24.03 -12.60 19.28
C ALA A 20 24.45 -11.24 19.87
N GLN A 21 25.54 -10.68 19.35
CA GLN A 21 25.77 -9.24 19.39
C GLN A 21 24.84 -8.59 18.38
N ALA A 22 24.07 -7.59 18.84
CA ALA A 22 23.06 -6.84 18.12
C ALA A 22 23.61 -5.98 16.98
N THR A 23 24.15 -6.59 15.91
CA THR A 23 24.93 -5.86 14.88
C THR A 23 24.47 -5.98 13.43
N ASP A 24 23.37 -6.63 13.10
CA ASP A 24 22.87 -6.62 11.71
C ASP A 24 21.34 -6.56 11.59
N LEU A 25 20.72 -5.66 12.38
CA LEU A 25 19.31 -5.28 12.19
C LEU A 25 19.15 -4.47 10.89
N ARG A 26 18.98 -5.17 9.78
CA ARG A 26 18.79 -4.57 8.45
C ARG A 26 17.73 -5.32 7.65
N ARG A 27 17.19 -4.64 6.65
CA ARG A 27 16.35 -5.27 5.63
C ARG A 27 17.19 -6.28 4.83
N LEU A 28 16.82 -7.55 4.89
CA LEU A 28 17.46 -8.65 4.16
C LEU A 28 16.81 -8.91 2.79
N GLY A 29 15.53 -8.54 2.63
CA GLY A 29 14.81 -8.73 1.37
C GLY A 29 13.41 -8.13 1.38
N ALA A 30 12.78 -8.15 0.21
CA ALA A 30 11.37 -7.83 0.04
C ALA A 30 10.69 -8.87 -0.87
N PHE A 31 9.43 -9.18 -0.59
CA PHE A 31 8.58 -10.03 -1.41
C PHE A 31 7.34 -9.24 -1.86
N GLY A 32 6.87 -9.54 -3.08
CA GLY A 32 5.78 -8.80 -3.73
C GLY A 32 6.26 -7.54 -4.46
N ARG A 33 5.60 -7.18 -5.56
CA ARG A 33 5.98 -6.01 -6.37
C ARG A 33 5.39 -4.67 -5.87
N GLY A 34 4.66 -4.71 -4.74
CA GLY A 34 3.94 -3.55 -4.21
C GLY A 34 2.76 -3.13 -5.08
N ALA A 35 2.00 -2.15 -4.60
CA ALA A 35 1.00 -1.47 -5.41
C ALA A 35 1.73 -0.66 -6.50
N LEU A 36 1.22 -0.71 -7.72
CA LEU A 36 1.78 0.05 -8.84
C LEU A 36 1.12 1.44 -8.86
N TRP A 37 1.93 2.47 -8.72
CA TRP A 37 1.46 3.86 -8.55
C TRP A 37 1.62 4.73 -9.79
N SER A 38 2.52 4.36 -10.70
CA SER A 38 2.75 5.11 -11.94
C SER A 38 3.43 4.23 -12.99
N VAL A 39 3.13 4.52 -14.25
CA VAL A 39 3.70 3.87 -15.43
C VAL A 39 4.17 4.91 -16.43
N ALA A 40 5.20 4.57 -17.19
CA ALA A 40 5.71 5.38 -18.28
C ALA A 40 6.31 4.51 -19.38
N PHE A 41 6.64 5.13 -20.51
CA PHE A 41 7.49 4.51 -21.53
C PHE A 41 8.84 5.22 -21.58
N LEU A 42 9.90 4.44 -21.78
CA LEU A 42 11.19 4.96 -22.23
C LEU A 42 11.07 5.44 -23.69
N PRO A 43 11.99 6.32 -24.15
CA PRO A 43 12.03 6.77 -25.54
C PRO A 43 12.19 5.64 -26.56
N ASP A 44 12.76 4.50 -26.16
CA ASP A 44 12.90 3.31 -27.00
C ASP A 44 11.63 2.44 -27.06
N GLY A 45 10.55 2.84 -26.38
CA GLY A 45 9.28 2.11 -26.31
C GLY A 45 9.23 1.06 -25.20
N SER A 46 10.28 0.89 -24.40
CA SER A 46 10.29 -0.03 -23.27
C SER A 46 9.42 0.51 -22.13
N PRO A 47 8.48 -0.29 -21.58
CA PRO A 47 7.67 0.15 -20.47
C PRO A 47 8.46 0.24 -19.17
N VAL A 48 8.11 1.22 -18.34
CA VAL A 48 8.63 1.41 -16.98
C VAL A 48 7.44 1.42 -16.02
N SER A 49 7.56 0.69 -14.91
CA SER A 49 6.60 0.77 -13.81
C SER A 49 7.27 1.11 -12.50
N VAL A 50 6.53 1.81 -11.64
CA VAL A 50 6.95 2.10 -10.27
C VAL A 50 5.92 1.63 -9.27
N GLY A 51 6.39 0.96 -8.22
CA GLY A 51 5.55 0.42 -7.16
C GLY A 51 6.37 -0.11 -5.99
N GLY A 52 5.93 0.19 -4.77
CA GLY A 52 6.75 0.00 -3.55
C GLY A 52 8.04 0.83 -3.60
N PHE A 53 9.18 0.24 -3.23
CA PHE A 53 10.51 0.88 -3.30
C PHE A 53 11.23 0.76 -4.66
N GLY A 54 10.56 0.20 -5.67
CA GLY A 54 11.20 -0.24 -6.90
C GLY A 54 10.83 0.58 -8.13
N VAL A 55 11.83 0.87 -8.97
CA VAL A 55 11.63 1.21 -10.38
C VAL A 55 11.93 -0.02 -11.22
N ARG A 56 11.00 -0.42 -12.09
CA ARG A 56 11.13 -1.61 -12.94
C ARG A 56 11.11 -1.23 -14.40
N VAL A 57 12.05 -1.77 -15.15
CA VAL A 57 12.12 -1.65 -16.61
C VAL A 57 11.73 -2.99 -17.22
N HIS A 58 10.82 -2.93 -18.18
CA HIS A 58 10.20 -4.09 -18.79
C HIS A 58 10.65 -4.24 -20.24
N ASP A 59 10.66 -5.49 -20.68
CA ASP A 59 10.79 -5.81 -22.10
C ASP A 59 9.57 -5.29 -22.86
N ALA A 60 9.82 -4.66 -24.01
CA ALA A 60 8.83 -3.92 -24.77
C ALA A 60 7.72 -4.78 -25.40
N ASP A 61 7.95 -6.09 -25.54
CA ASP A 61 6.99 -7.00 -26.18
C ASP A 61 6.36 -7.97 -25.19
N THR A 62 7.13 -8.45 -24.21
CA THR A 62 6.70 -9.51 -23.29
C THR A 62 6.24 -8.99 -21.92
N LEU A 63 6.46 -7.71 -21.62
CA LEU A 63 6.36 -7.13 -20.28
C LEU A 63 7.26 -7.80 -19.21
N ALA A 64 8.14 -8.73 -19.57
CA ALA A 64 9.04 -9.33 -18.59
C ALA A 64 9.90 -8.26 -17.92
N VAL A 65 10.06 -8.33 -16.59
CA VAL A 65 10.95 -7.42 -15.86
C VAL A 65 12.38 -7.74 -16.28
N VAL A 66 12.98 -6.84 -17.07
CA VAL A 66 14.39 -6.92 -17.48
C VAL A 66 15.27 -6.40 -16.37
N LYS A 67 14.77 -5.43 -15.60
CA LYS A 67 15.52 -4.78 -14.54
C LYS A 67 14.62 -4.31 -13.41
N GLU A 68 15.08 -4.51 -12.19
CA GLU A 68 14.45 -3.99 -10.97
C GLU A 68 15.50 -3.23 -10.15
N LEU A 69 15.21 -1.97 -9.87
CA LEU A 69 16.06 -1.06 -9.12
C LEU A 69 15.38 -0.74 -7.79
N ASP A 70 15.95 -1.21 -6.68
CA ASP A 70 15.54 -0.77 -5.34
C ASP A 70 16.22 0.55 -5.03
N ILE A 71 15.43 1.62 -4.98
CA ILE A 71 15.94 2.98 -4.78
C ILE A 71 15.68 3.49 -3.36
N GLY A 72 15.12 2.66 -2.48
CA GLY A 72 14.84 3.02 -1.08
C GLY A 72 13.81 4.14 -0.90
N ILE A 73 13.09 4.53 -1.95
CA ILE A 73 12.01 5.53 -1.94
C ILE A 73 10.71 4.86 -2.38
N GLY A 74 9.65 5.01 -1.59
CA GLY A 74 8.28 4.61 -1.94
C GLY A 74 7.72 5.46 -3.05
N VAL A 75 7.93 5.08 -4.31
CA VAL A 75 7.61 5.94 -5.46
C VAL A 75 6.11 6.00 -5.71
N ARG A 76 5.58 7.23 -5.79
CA ARG A 76 4.18 7.52 -6.15
C ARG A 76 4.03 7.96 -7.61
N ARG A 77 5.01 8.69 -8.14
CA ARG A 77 5.03 9.18 -9.52
C ARG A 77 6.41 9.10 -10.12
N ILE A 78 6.47 8.79 -11.41
CA ILE A 78 7.70 8.79 -12.21
C ILE A 78 7.52 9.64 -13.47
N ALA A 79 8.55 10.40 -13.82
CA ALA A 79 8.66 11.08 -15.11
C ALA A 79 10.01 10.72 -15.76
N VAL A 80 9.96 10.00 -16.87
CA VAL A 80 11.15 9.58 -17.61
C VAL A 80 11.77 10.78 -18.33
N HIS A 81 13.09 10.93 -18.20
CA HIS A 81 13.84 11.96 -18.90
C HIS A 81 13.82 11.69 -20.42
N PRO A 82 13.76 12.70 -21.31
CA PRO A 82 13.72 12.50 -22.77
C PRO A 82 14.89 11.68 -23.34
N GLY A 83 16.05 11.71 -22.66
CA GLY A 83 17.21 10.89 -23.00
C GLY A 83 17.18 9.43 -22.50
N GLY A 84 16.13 9.00 -21.78
CA GLY A 84 15.86 7.60 -21.41
C GLY A 84 16.71 6.99 -20.28
N ALA A 85 17.87 7.55 -19.96
CA ALA A 85 18.76 7.00 -18.93
C ALA A 85 18.39 7.38 -17.48
N LEU A 86 17.55 8.40 -17.31
CA LEU A 86 17.20 8.98 -16.01
C LEU A 86 15.69 9.10 -15.88
N ALA A 87 15.21 9.17 -14.65
CA ALA A 87 13.85 9.55 -14.34
C ALA A 87 13.80 10.44 -13.10
N LEU A 88 12.78 11.28 -13.01
CA LEU A 88 12.41 11.91 -11.74
C LEU A 88 11.38 11.05 -11.05
N VAL A 89 11.52 10.95 -9.74
CA VAL A 89 10.56 10.27 -8.88
C VAL A 89 10.13 11.19 -7.77
N VAL A 90 8.83 11.16 -7.48
CA VAL A 90 8.26 11.67 -6.24
C VAL A 90 7.80 10.46 -5.45
N GLY A 91 8.18 10.41 -4.18
CA GLY A 91 7.79 9.33 -3.30
C GLY A 91 8.03 9.65 -1.83
N PHE A 92 8.01 8.61 -1.01
CA PHE A 92 8.13 8.74 0.45
C PHE A 92 9.32 7.96 1.00
N VAL A 93 9.90 8.49 2.08
CA VAL A 93 10.82 7.77 2.96
C VAL A 93 10.27 7.90 4.38
N GLY A 94 9.51 6.89 4.82
CA GLY A 94 8.63 7.02 5.99
C GLY A 94 7.59 8.14 5.78
N PRO A 95 7.38 9.06 6.74
CA PRO A 95 6.37 10.13 6.59
C PRO A 95 6.84 11.31 5.73
N ARG A 96 8.05 11.27 5.16
CA ARG A 96 8.65 12.41 4.45
C ARG A 96 8.52 12.25 2.94
N LEU A 97 7.96 13.26 2.29
CA LEU A 97 7.98 13.38 0.83
C LEU A 97 9.41 13.66 0.35
N VAL A 98 9.82 12.95 -0.70
CA VAL A 98 11.14 13.07 -1.34
C VAL A 98 10.95 13.19 -2.84
N LEU A 99 11.57 14.21 -3.42
CA LEU A 99 11.79 14.34 -4.86
C LEU A 99 13.25 13.96 -5.16
N ALA A 100 13.45 13.07 -6.13
CA ALA A 100 14.78 12.63 -6.51
C ALA A 100 14.90 12.39 -8.01
N GLU A 101 16.10 12.63 -8.54
CA GLU A 101 16.54 12.10 -9.82
C GLU A 101 17.11 10.69 -9.59
N VAL A 102 16.70 9.76 -10.44
CA VAL A 102 17.07 8.34 -10.38
C VAL A 102 17.69 7.92 -11.69
N SER A 103 18.84 7.29 -11.63
CA SER A 103 19.46 6.62 -12.76
C SER A 103 18.79 5.28 -13.02
N LEU A 104 18.26 5.11 -14.23
CA LEU A 104 17.68 3.83 -14.67
C LEU A 104 18.78 2.81 -15.06
N VAL A 105 20.05 3.24 -15.06
CA VAL A 105 21.21 2.41 -15.42
C VAL A 105 21.82 1.69 -14.21
N ASP A 106 21.81 2.27 -13.02
CA ASP A 106 22.43 1.69 -11.83
C ASP A 106 21.62 1.89 -10.55
N GLY A 107 20.49 2.60 -10.62
CA GLY A 107 19.65 2.90 -9.46
C GLY A 107 20.21 4.03 -8.58
N ALA A 108 21.24 4.76 -9.02
CA ALA A 108 21.77 5.88 -8.26
C ALA A 108 20.71 6.96 -8.05
N VAL A 109 20.56 7.41 -6.80
CA VAL A 109 19.55 8.40 -6.39
C VAL A 109 20.22 9.71 -6.01
N ARG A 110 19.78 10.81 -6.63
CA ARG A 110 20.14 12.18 -6.28
C ARG A 110 18.91 12.91 -5.76
N VAL A 111 18.84 13.09 -4.44
CA VAL A 111 17.75 13.86 -3.80
C VAL A 111 17.87 15.33 -4.21
N ILE A 112 16.75 15.91 -4.64
CA ILE A 112 16.70 17.31 -5.08
C ILE A 112 16.44 18.22 -3.86
N PRO A 113 17.30 19.22 -3.60
CA PRO A 113 17.12 20.17 -2.49
C PRO A 113 15.80 20.97 -2.59
N ASP A 114 15.30 21.45 -1.44
CA ASP A 114 14.10 22.30 -1.30
C ASP A 114 12.73 21.70 -1.68
N ALA A 115 12.68 20.44 -2.10
CA ALA A 115 11.42 19.70 -2.30
C ALA A 115 10.56 19.57 -1.01
N ARG A 116 11.14 19.83 0.17
CA ARG A 116 10.44 19.81 1.47
C ARG A 116 9.34 20.87 1.61
N LYS A 117 9.33 21.88 0.73
CA LYS A 117 8.33 22.95 0.70
C LYS A 117 7.09 22.59 -0.13
N ALA A 118 7.15 21.50 -0.90
CA ALA A 118 6.00 20.95 -1.61
C ALA A 118 5.16 20.14 -0.62
N GLY A 119 4.02 20.69 -0.19
CA GLY A 119 3.10 20.01 0.72
C GLY A 119 2.55 18.69 0.13
N TRP A 120 1.96 17.88 1.01
CA TRP A 120 1.44 16.51 0.75
C TRP A 120 0.48 16.39 -0.45
N TYR A 121 -0.19 17.48 -0.83
CA TYR A 121 -1.28 17.51 -1.81
C TYR A 121 -0.89 17.92 -3.24
N GLY A 122 0.36 18.33 -3.50
CA GLY A 122 0.74 18.91 -4.80
C GLY A 122 1.56 18.02 -5.73
N ALA A 123 2.12 16.92 -5.24
CA ALA A 123 3.15 16.19 -5.96
C ALA A 123 2.59 15.10 -6.91
N GLU A 124 1.44 15.36 -7.52
CA GLU A 124 0.80 14.45 -8.49
C GLU A 124 1.20 14.77 -9.95
N GLY A 125 1.59 16.02 -10.22
CA GLY A 125 2.14 16.47 -11.49
C GLY A 125 3.67 16.52 -11.45
N LEU A 126 4.32 15.73 -12.31
CA LEU A 126 5.77 15.69 -12.48
C LEU A 126 6.09 15.52 -13.96
N VAL A 127 6.82 16.48 -14.55
CA VAL A 127 7.13 16.46 -15.98
C VAL A 127 8.51 17.05 -16.27
N TRP A 128 9.17 16.50 -17.29
CA TRP A 128 10.38 17.09 -17.86
C TRP A 128 10.02 18.07 -18.98
N SER A 129 10.84 19.11 -19.11
CA SER A 129 10.96 19.85 -20.36
C SER A 129 11.43 18.95 -21.50
N ALA A 130 11.04 19.28 -22.74
CA ALA A 130 11.37 18.48 -23.92
C ALA A 130 12.89 18.35 -24.16
N ASP A 131 13.67 19.35 -23.75
CA ASP A 131 15.14 19.33 -23.83
C ASP A 131 15.81 18.56 -22.67
N GLY A 132 15.03 18.16 -21.65
CA GLY A 132 15.52 17.45 -20.47
C GLY A 132 16.32 18.31 -19.49
N ARG A 133 16.38 19.63 -19.69
CA ARG A 133 17.16 20.53 -18.82
C ARG A 133 16.44 20.87 -17.52
N ARG A 134 15.14 21.09 -17.62
CA ARG A 134 14.28 21.52 -16.52
C ARG A 134 13.21 20.50 -16.19
N ALA A 135 12.82 20.47 -14.92
CA ALA A 135 11.67 19.71 -14.47
C ALA A 135 10.68 20.59 -13.72
N PHE A 136 9.40 20.25 -13.87
CA PHE A 136 8.29 20.97 -13.28
C PHE A 136 7.53 20.04 -12.33
N PHE A 137 7.22 20.53 -11.13
CA PHE A 137 6.45 19.79 -10.14
C PHE A 137 5.53 20.71 -9.31
N GLY A 138 4.34 20.20 -8.99
CA GLY A 138 3.29 20.94 -8.30
C GLY A 138 3.37 20.81 -6.78
N ALA A 139 2.76 21.75 -6.06
CA ALA A 139 2.87 21.88 -4.60
C ALA A 139 1.74 22.74 -3.99
N GLY A 140 0.48 22.28 -4.04
CA GLY A 140 -0.66 23.19 -3.80
C GLY A 140 -0.66 24.29 -4.86
N ASP A 141 -1.10 25.51 -4.59
CA ASP A 141 -1.23 26.62 -5.57
C ASP A 141 0.09 27.09 -6.25
N SER A 142 1.22 26.38 -6.06
CA SER A 142 2.57 26.73 -6.48
C SER A 142 3.16 25.74 -7.50
N LEU A 143 3.89 26.26 -8.49
CA LEU A 143 4.68 25.48 -9.45
C LEU A 143 6.17 25.63 -9.14
N TYR A 144 6.87 24.53 -8.94
CA TYR A 144 8.32 24.53 -8.76
C TYR A 144 9.02 24.11 -10.04
N VAL A 145 10.14 24.80 -10.34
CA VAL A 145 10.98 24.56 -11.50
C VAL A 145 12.38 24.25 -11.02
N TRP A 146 12.85 23.05 -11.33
CA TRP A 146 14.22 22.63 -11.03
C TRP A 146 15.06 22.64 -12.32
N ASP A 147 16.20 23.32 -12.28
CA ASP A 147 17.20 23.27 -13.35
C ASP A 147 18.27 22.24 -12.99
N ARG A 148 18.43 21.25 -13.86
CA ARG A 148 19.33 20.11 -13.62
C ARG A 148 20.80 20.49 -13.66
N GLU A 149 21.18 21.45 -14.50
CA GLU A 149 22.58 21.86 -14.69
C GLU A 149 23.07 22.68 -13.49
N THR A 150 22.25 23.64 -13.03
CA THR A 150 22.60 24.49 -11.88
C THR A 150 22.29 23.81 -10.54
N GLY A 151 21.32 22.91 -10.52
CA GLY A 151 20.79 22.29 -9.30
C GLY A 151 19.87 23.21 -8.48
N GLU A 152 19.53 24.39 -9.01
CA GLU A 152 18.68 25.36 -8.33
C GLU A 152 17.19 25.04 -8.53
N THR A 153 16.40 25.33 -7.49
CA THR A 153 14.94 25.20 -7.51
C THR A 153 14.32 26.59 -7.39
N GLN A 154 13.47 26.95 -8.35
CA GLN A 154 12.74 28.21 -8.38
C GLN A 154 11.25 27.97 -8.15
N LEU A 155 10.60 28.90 -7.44
CA LEU A 155 9.15 28.92 -7.24
C LEU A 155 8.51 29.88 -8.24
N TRP A 156 7.55 29.37 -9.01
CA TRP A 156 6.69 30.15 -9.90
C TRP A 156 5.26 30.16 -9.34
N GLY A 157 4.69 31.35 -9.13
CA GLY A 157 3.36 31.54 -8.53
C GLY A 157 3.39 32.07 -7.09
N PRO A 158 2.23 32.16 -6.42
CA PRO A 158 2.19 32.63 -5.04
C PRO A 158 2.95 31.66 -4.11
N PRO A 159 3.64 32.16 -3.08
CA PRO A 159 4.25 31.30 -2.08
C PRO A 159 3.19 30.45 -1.40
N VAL A 160 3.49 29.16 -1.22
CA VAL A 160 2.72 28.26 -0.37
C VAL A 160 2.57 28.96 0.99
N ASN A 161 1.34 29.02 1.52
CA ASN A 161 1.14 29.53 2.86
C ASN A 161 1.84 28.58 3.85
N GLU A 162 3.06 28.95 4.28
CA GLU A 162 3.88 28.16 5.20
C GLU A 162 3.20 27.96 6.57
N ASP A 163 2.20 28.80 6.88
CA ASP A 163 1.34 28.71 8.09
C ASP A 163 0.17 27.74 7.95
N LEU A 164 0.00 27.06 6.81
CA LEU A 164 -0.81 25.85 6.79
C LEU A 164 0.06 24.73 7.36
N PRO A 165 -0.13 24.33 8.63
CA PRO A 165 0.71 23.30 9.21
C PRO A 165 0.64 22.05 8.32
N MET A 166 1.80 21.46 8.03
CA MET A 166 1.89 20.04 7.71
C MET A 166 0.91 19.35 8.65
N GLN A 167 -0.08 18.60 8.15
CA GLN A 167 -1.10 17.93 8.97
C GLN A 167 -0.45 16.88 9.88
N ARG A 168 0.22 17.36 10.94
CA ARG A 168 0.39 16.72 12.22
C ARG A 168 -0.75 17.30 13.04
N TRP A 169 -1.82 16.51 13.14
CA TRP A 169 -2.88 16.79 14.09
C TRP A 169 -2.26 16.87 15.49
N VAL A 170 -2.17 18.07 16.05
CA VAL A 170 -2.03 18.30 17.49
C VAL A 170 -3.04 19.36 17.87
N THR A 171 -4.10 18.93 18.54
CA THR A 171 -5.03 19.84 19.22
C THR A 171 -4.43 20.22 20.57
N VAL A 172 -4.23 21.50 20.82
CA VAL A 172 -4.28 22.05 22.18
C VAL A 172 -5.33 23.15 22.20
N ALA A 173 -6.33 22.94 23.05
CA ALA A 173 -7.41 23.87 23.31
C ALA A 173 -6.90 25.12 24.03
N THR A 174 -7.41 26.30 23.64
CA THR A 174 -8.23 27.18 24.50
C THR A 174 -8.64 28.43 23.70
N GLY A 175 -9.93 28.78 23.75
CA GLY A 175 -10.40 30.17 23.69
C GLY A 175 -10.51 30.85 22.32
N GLU A 176 -11.74 31.00 21.85
CA GLU A 176 -12.26 31.99 20.89
C GLU A 176 -11.31 32.61 19.84
N VAL A 177 -11.39 32.10 18.60
CA VAL A 177 -11.25 32.94 17.40
C VAL A 177 -12.29 32.50 16.37
N THR A 178 -13.25 33.38 16.07
CA THR A 178 -14.22 33.19 14.99
C THR A 178 -13.59 33.57 13.65
N PHE A 179 -13.21 32.57 12.84
CA PHE A 179 -12.90 32.78 11.43
C PHE A 179 -14.14 32.54 10.55
N LYS A 180 -14.43 33.51 9.68
CA LYS A 180 -15.41 33.38 8.61
C LYS A 180 -15.00 32.20 7.71
N ARG A 181 -15.84 31.16 7.72
CA ARG A 181 -15.76 29.98 6.87
C ARG A 181 -16.05 30.36 5.41
N GLU A 182 -15.05 30.78 4.66
CA GLU A 182 -15.06 30.50 3.22
C GLU A 182 -14.64 29.04 3.05
N GLN A 183 -15.62 28.18 2.71
CA GLN A 183 -15.32 26.84 2.27
C GLN A 183 -14.62 26.92 0.90
N ARG A 184 -13.31 27.13 0.86
CA ARG A 184 -12.51 26.59 -0.24
C ARG A 184 -12.50 25.08 -0.06
N LYS A 185 -13.11 24.34 -1.00
CA LYS A 185 -12.98 22.87 -1.08
C LYS A 185 -11.49 22.54 -1.02
N MET A 186 -11.09 21.68 -0.08
CA MET A 186 -9.71 21.19 -0.01
C MET A 186 -9.34 20.49 -1.33
N GLY A 187 -8.15 20.81 -1.84
CA GLY A 187 -7.73 20.63 -3.23
C GLY A 187 -7.83 19.21 -3.76
N ARG A 188 -8.34 19.10 -5.00
CA ARG A 188 -8.13 17.95 -5.87
C ARG A 188 -6.66 17.96 -6.33
N GLY A 189 -6.12 16.82 -6.73
CA GLY A 189 -4.72 16.68 -7.15
C GLY A 189 -4.28 17.73 -8.17
N GLN A 190 -2.99 18.04 -8.24
CA GLN A 190 -2.48 18.97 -9.24
C GLN A 190 -1.95 18.24 -10.47
N TRP A 191 -2.53 18.52 -11.63
CA TRP A 191 -2.02 18.06 -12.92
C TRP A 191 -1.14 19.13 -13.56
N ILE A 192 -0.08 18.71 -14.25
CA ILE A 192 0.85 19.59 -14.96
C ILE A 192 1.09 19.04 -16.36
N ALA A 193 1.11 19.91 -17.36
CA ALA A 193 1.49 19.57 -18.73
C ALA A 193 2.43 20.63 -19.32
N VAL A 194 3.40 20.18 -20.13
CA VAL A 194 4.32 21.05 -20.88
C VAL A 194 3.97 20.99 -22.37
N SER A 195 4.00 22.14 -23.04
CA SER A 195 3.70 22.23 -24.46
C SER A 195 4.78 21.51 -25.31
N PRO A 196 4.44 21.02 -26.52
CA PRO A 196 5.38 20.24 -27.35
C PRO A 196 6.69 20.98 -27.65
N GLU A 197 6.57 22.26 -27.97
CA GLU A 197 7.68 23.16 -28.25
C GLU A 197 8.41 23.61 -26.97
N GLY A 198 7.91 23.22 -25.80
CA GLY A 198 8.47 23.57 -24.51
C GLY A 198 8.24 25.03 -24.12
N ALA A 199 7.46 25.81 -24.87
CA ALA A 199 7.23 27.24 -24.62
C ALA A 199 6.28 27.51 -23.44
N TYR A 200 5.37 26.58 -23.13
CA TYR A 200 4.37 26.76 -22.10
C TYR A 200 4.34 25.60 -21.11
N VAL A 201 4.06 25.91 -19.85
CA VAL A 201 3.66 24.93 -18.83
C VAL A 201 2.29 25.33 -18.29
N VAL A 202 1.42 24.35 -18.10
CA VAL A 202 0.09 24.53 -17.53
C VAL A 202 -0.03 23.66 -16.29
N ALA A 203 -0.53 24.24 -15.20
CA ALA A 203 -0.85 23.53 -13.98
C ALA A 203 -2.32 23.78 -13.61
N SER A 204 -2.99 22.73 -13.14
CA SER A 204 -4.37 22.77 -12.67
C SER A 204 -4.42 22.77 -11.15
N ASP A 205 -5.25 23.64 -10.59
CA ASP A 205 -5.63 23.70 -9.18
C ASP A 205 -7.16 23.61 -9.05
N GLY A 206 -7.70 22.43 -9.40
CA GLY A 206 -9.15 22.21 -9.45
C GLY A 206 -9.82 23.05 -10.54
N ASP A 207 -10.47 24.14 -10.13
CA ASP A 207 -11.29 24.97 -11.00
C ASP A 207 -10.49 26.05 -11.78
N VAL A 208 -9.17 26.07 -11.61
CA VAL A 208 -8.27 27.10 -12.14
C VAL A 208 -7.03 26.48 -12.77
N GLN A 209 -6.77 26.79 -14.03
CA GLN A 209 -5.56 26.35 -14.73
C GLN A 209 -4.71 27.57 -15.09
N THR A 210 -3.48 27.61 -14.61
CA THR A 210 -2.57 28.73 -14.90
C THR A 210 -1.57 28.31 -15.98
N VAL A 211 -1.32 29.20 -16.93
CA VAL A 211 -0.41 29.02 -18.06
C VAL A 211 0.78 29.94 -17.87
N TRP A 212 1.98 29.38 -17.84
CA TRP A 212 3.24 30.12 -17.73
C TRP A 212 4.06 30.00 -19.01
N ASP A 213 4.77 31.07 -19.32
CA ASP A 213 5.88 31.05 -20.25
C ASP A 213 7.09 30.36 -19.59
N THR A 214 7.60 29.30 -20.20
CA THR A 214 8.69 28.51 -19.63
C THR A 214 10.03 29.22 -19.67
N GLN A 215 10.23 30.18 -20.57
CA GLN A 215 11.51 30.88 -20.69
C GLN A 215 11.67 31.95 -19.61
N THR A 216 10.59 32.69 -19.35
CA THR A 216 10.56 33.86 -18.47
C THR A 216 9.98 33.57 -17.09
N GLY A 217 9.23 32.48 -16.92
CA GLY A 217 8.51 32.15 -15.68
C GLY A 217 7.30 33.04 -15.42
N VAL A 218 6.90 33.86 -16.40
CA VAL A 218 5.78 34.79 -16.26
C VAL A 218 4.46 34.06 -16.52
N ALA A 219 3.50 34.25 -15.61
CA ALA A 219 2.13 33.80 -15.82
C ALA A 219 1.49 34.59 -16.96
N LEU A 220 1.16 33.92 -18.06
CA LEU A 220 0.57 34.52 -19.26
C LEU A 220 -0.95 34.62 -19.14
N ARG A 221 -1.57 33.59 -18.54
CA ARG A 221 -3.03 33.39 -18.59
C ARG A 221 -3.51 32.52 -17.45
N THR A 222 -4.74 32.78 -17.03
CA THR A 222 -5.51 31.88 -16.16
C THR A 222 -6.78 31.45 -16.88
N LEU A 223 -6.98 30.15 -16.99
CA LEU A 223 -8.22 29.51 -17.44
C LEU A 223 -9.07 29.20 -16.20
N LYS A 224 -10.38 29.33 -16.34
CA LYS A 224 -11.35 28.93 -15.31
C LYS A 224 -12.26 27.87 -15.90
N ASN A 225 -12.01 26.62 -15.52
CA ASN A 225 -12.87 25.50 -15.82
C ASN A 225 -12.70 24.43 -14.72
N ASP A 226 -13.71 23.60 -14.55
CA ASP A 226 -13.75 22.53 -13.55
C ASP A 226 -13.14 21.21 -14.05
N LEU A 227 -12.30 21.26 -15.09
CA LEU A 227 -11.61 20.11 -15.67
C LEU A 227 -10.20 20.00 -15.08
N ASP A 228 -9.88 18.79 -14.64
CA ASP A 228 -8.77 18.53 -13.73
C ASP A 228 -7.53 18.01 -14.49
N GLY A 229 -7.70 16.98 -15.33
CA GLY A 229 -6.61 16.35 -16.09
C GLY A 229 -6.11 17.22 -17.25
N LEU A 230 -4.79 17.32 -17.41
CA LEU A 230 -4.14 18.16 -18.45
C LEU A 230 -3.22 17.34 -19.36
N ALA A 231 -3.25 17.61 -20.67
CA ALA A 231 -2.24 17.16 -21.63
C ALA A 231 -2.19 18.10 -22.85
N PHE A 232 -1.14 18.05 -23.67
CA PHE A 232 -1.08 18.82 -24.92
C PHE A 232 -1.24 17.94 -26.17
N GLY A 233 -2.01 18.40 -27.15
CA GLY A 233 -2.16 17.80 -28.47
C GLY A 233 -1.03 18.15 -29.45
N ALA A 234 -0.97 17.49 -30.61
CA ALA A 234 0.05 17.68 -31.65
C ALA A 234 0.08 19.09 -32.23
N ASP A 235 -1.09 19.72 -32.22
CA ASP A 235 -1.37 21.05 -32.72
C ASP A 235 -1.03 22.17 -31.73
N GLY A 236 -0.39 21.84 -30.60
CA GLY A 236 -0.06 22.79 -29.53
C GLY A 236 -1.26 23.20 -28.68
N ARG A 237 -2.44 22.60 -28.91
CA ARG A 237 -3.64 22.88 -28.11
C ARG A 237 -3.63 22.09 -26.81
N LEU A 238 -4.13 22.72 -25.75
CA LEU A 238 -4.27 22.11 -24.45
C LEU A 238 -5.54 21.24 -24.43
N LEU A 239 -5.39 19.98 -24.04
CA LEU A 239 -6.47 19.05 -23.74
C LEU A 239 -6.73 19.07 -22.23
N MET A 240 -7.98 19.22 -21.83
CA MET A 240 -8.41 19.22 -20.43
C MET A 240 -9.58 18.26 -20.23
N GLY A 241 -9.58 17.46 -19.17
CA GLY A 241 -10.65 16.47 -18.96
C GLY A 241 -10.99 16.16 -17.51
N ASP A 242 -12.25 15.80 -17.27
CA ASP A 242 -12.79 15.40 -15.96
C ASP A 242 -13.55 14.06 -16.05
N GLY A 243 -13.15 13.17 -16.95
CA GLY A 243 -13.60 11.76 -16.99
C GLY A 243 -15.06 11.59 -17.39
N TYR A 244 -15.77 12.70 -17.53
CA TYR A 244 -17.03 12.83 -18.24
C TYR A 244 -16.81 13.67 -19.49
N ARG A 245 -16.10 14.79 -19.37
CA ARG A 245 -15.88 15.78 -20.42
C ARG A 245 -14.41 15.80 -20.84
N LEU A 246 -14.20 16.09 -22.12
CA LEU A 246 -12.90 16.41 -22.69
C LEU A 246 -13.04 17.72 -23.48
N ALA A 247 -12.17 18.68 -23.20
CA ALA A 247 -12.11 19.97 -23.87
C ALA A 247 -10.77 20.12 -24.58
N GLN A 248 -10.80 20.73 -25.75
CA GLN A 248 -9.59 21.19 -26.43
C GLN A 248 -9.58 22.72 -26.44
N VAL A 249 -8.46 23.30 -26.03
CA VAL A 249 -8.29 24.73 -25.86
C VAL A 249 -7.11 25.21 -26.66
N ASP A 250 -7.37 26.16 -27.55
CA ASP A 250 -6.33 26.89 -28.26
C ASP A 250 -5.79 27.99 -27.34
N LEU A 251 -4.54 27.87 -26.93
CA LEU A 251 -3.93 28.84 -26.01
C LEU A 251 -3.71 30.22 -26.65
N ASN A 252 -3.64 30.30 -27.98
CA ASN A 252 -3.43 31.56 -28.69
C ASN A 252 -4.72 32.40 -28.75
N THR A 253 -5.86 31.76 -28.99
CA THR A 253 -7.14 32.46 -29.16
C THR A 253 -8.02 32.42 -27.91
N ALA A 254 -7.69 31.56 -26.94
CA ALA A 254 -8.52 31.24 -25.78
C ALA A 254 -9.88 30.63 -26.12
N GLU A 255 -10.07 30.18 -27.37
CA GLU A 255 -11.28 29.49 -27.77
C GLU A 255 -11.28 28.07 -27.19
N VAL A 256 -12.32 27.78 -26.42
CA VAL A 256 -12.57 26.46 -25.85
C VAL A 256 -13.51 25.72 -26.80
N THR A 257 -12.99 24.71 -27.49
CA THR A 257 -13.84 23.74 -28.18
C THR A 257 -14.17 22.63 -27.19
N LEU A 258 -15.36 22.71 -26.59
CA LEU A 258 -15.84 21.71 -25.65
C LEU A 258 -16.48 20.55 -26.43
N THR A 259 -15.86 19.37 -26.39
CA THR A 259 -16.52 18.15 -26.84
C THR A 259 -17.12 17.47 -25.62
N GLN A 260 -18.39 17.76 -25.36
CA GLN A 260 -19.10 17.19 -24.22
C GLN A 260 -19.34 15.69 -24.46
N MET A 261 -18.56 14.84 -23.81
CA MET A 261 -18.82 13.42 -23.76
C MET A 261 -19.67 13.10 -22.51
N HIS A 262 -20.48 12.06 -22.59
CA HIS A 262 -21.21 11.51 -21.43
C HIS A 262 -20.61 10.14 -21.17
N LEU A 263 -19.69 10.07 -20.20
CA LEU A 263 -19.09 8.80 -19.77
C LEU A 263 -19.91 8.25 -18.58
N PRO A 264 -20.14 6.93 -18.50
CA PRO A 264 -20.86 6.34 -17.38
C PRO A 264 -20.01 6.42 -16.09
N SER A 265 -20.48 7.24 -15.14
CA SER A 265 -20.12 7.33 -13.71
C SER A 265 -18.67 7.06 -13.26
N GLY A 266 -18.04 8.11 -12.75
CA GLY A 266 -16.78 8.12 -11.97
C GLY A 266 -15.80 9.15 -12.56
N GLY A 267 -15.24 10.05 -11.74
CA GLY A 267 -14.24 11.04 -12.19
C GLY A 267 -12.94 10.38 -12.70
N PRO A 268 -12.06 11.11 -13.40
CA PRO A 268 -10.81 10.61 -13.93
C PRO A 268 -9.70 10.87 -12.93
N ASP A 269 -8.64 10.07 -13.04
CA ASP A 269 -7.34 10.39 -12.47
C ASP A 269 -6.26 10.61 -13.56
N VAL A 270 -6.45 10.17 -14.82
CA VAL A 270 -5.37 10.15 -15.83
C VAL A 270 -5.82 10.48 -17.27
N VAL A 271 -5.10 11.42 -17.91
CA VAL A 271 -5.08 11.65 -19.38
C VAL A 271 -3.65 11.41 -19.87
N ALA A 272 -3.45 10.48 -20.80
CA ALA A 272 -2.15 10.22 -21.43
C ALA A 272 -2.22 10.49 -22.94
N VAL A 273 -1.17 11.06 -23.52
CA VAL A 273 -1.10 11.36 -24.95
C VAL A 273 0.13 10.68 -25.54
N SER A 274 0.00 10.11 -26.74
CA SER A 274 1.13 9.49 -27.43
C SER A 274 2.22 10.52 -27.79
N PRO A 275 3.51 10.16 -27.90
CA PRO A 275 4.61 11.11 -28.16
C PRO A 275 4.47 11.98 -29.42
N ALA A 276 4.10 11.38 -30.55
CA ALA A 276 3.72 12.04 -31.80
C ALA A 276 2.23 12.44 -31.83
N ARG A 277 1.55 12.30 -30.68
CA ARG A 277 0.27 12.93 -30.34
C ARG A 277 -0.84 12.56 -31.34
N ARG A 278 -0.82 11.29 -31.73
CA ARG A 278 -1.81 10.67 -32.60
C ARG A 278 -2.98 10.10 -31.83
N PHE A 279 -2.75 9.77 -30.55
CA PHE A 279 -3.75 9.19 -29.67
C PHE A 279 -3.79 9.91 -28.33
N VAL A 280 -5.00 10.04 -27.78
CA VAL A 280 -5.24 10.39 -26.38
C VAL A 280 -5.96 9.24 -25.69
N VAL A 281 -5.56 8.98 -24.45
CA VAL A 281 -6.13 7.98 -23.57
C VAL A 281 -6.73 8.70 -22.39
N SER A 282 -8.01 8.44 -22.13
CA SER A 282 -8.70 8.89 -20.92
C SER A 282 -9.14 7.68 -20.13
N ALA A 283 -8.84 7.65 -18.83
CA ALA A 283 -9.24 6.56 -17.94
C ALA A 283 -9.91 7.12 -16.69
N THR A 284 -10.88 6.37 -16.16
CA THR A 284 -11.55 6.69 -14.88
C THR A 284 -11.21 5.63 -13.85
N THR A 285 -11.10 6.04 -12.58
CA THR A 285 -10.75 5.19 -11.43
C THR A 285 -11.68 3.98 -11.29
N TRP A 286 -12.85 4.00 -11.92
CA TRP A 286 -13.88 2.95 -11.82
C TRP A 286 -14.39 2.47 -13.18
N GLY A 287 -13.74 2.84 -14.28
CA GLY A 287 -14.22 2.58 -15.64
C GLY A 287 -13.12 2.20 -16.62
N ASP A 288 -13.44 2.31 -17.91
CA ASP A 288 -12.61 1.82 -19.00
C ASP A 288 -11.63 2.89 -19.52
N ALA A 289 -10.47 2.48 -20.03
CA ALA A 289 -9.54 3.36 -20.73
C ALA A 289 -10.01 3.52 -22.16
N ARG A 290 -10.36 4.75 -22.54
CA ARG A 290 -10.81 5.08 -23.89
C ARG A 290 -9.69 5.69 -24.68
N VAL A 291 -9.51 5.19 -25.89
CA VAL A 291 -8.51 5.69 -26.84
C VAL A 291 -9.21 6.42 -27.96
N GLN A 292 -8.73 7.63 -28.27
CA GLN A 292 -9.25 8.47 -29.32
C GLN A 292 -8.11 8.96 -30.21
N SER A 293 -8.41 9.20 -31.48
CA SER A 293 -7.45 9.81 -32.41
C SER A 293 -7.38 11.31 -32.20
N LEU A 294 -6.21 11.89 -32.38
CA LEU A 294 -6.03 13.34 -32.44
C LEU A 294 -5.77 13.77 -33.89
N PRO A 295 -6.17 15.00 -34.27
CA PRO A 295 -6.80 16.03 -33.43
C PRO A 295 -8.33 15.89 -33.30
N GLY A 296 -8.97 15.06 -34.12
CA GLY A 296 -10.44 15.01 -34.26
C GLY A 296 -11.21 14.37 -33.10
N LEU A 297 -10.51 13.77 -32.12
CA LEU A 297 -11.10 13.03 -31.00
C LEU A 297 -12.03 11.88 -31.44
N GLU A 298 -11.77 11.28 -32.60
CA GLU A 298 -12.59 10.17 -33.09
C GLU A 298 -12.33 8.91 -32.22
N PRO A 299 -13.38 8.19 -31.79
CA PRO A 299 -13.22 6.98 -30.99
C PRO A 299 -12.41 5.91 -31.75
N VAL A 300 -11.28 5.49 -31.18
CA VAL A 300 -10.47 4.36 -31.69
C VAL A 300 -10.91 3.06 -31.03
N GLY A 301 -11.15 3.09 -29.73
CA GLY A 301 -11.65 1.93 -28.99
C GLY A 301 -11.57 2.11 -27.48
N VAL A 302 -11.89 1.03 -26.76
CA VAL A 302 -11.99 1.00 -25.30
C VAL A 302 -11.28 -0.24 -24.76
N VAL A 303 -10.51 -0.07 -23.70
CA VAL A 303 -9.83 -1.10 -22.93
C VAL A 303 -10.45 -1.12 -21.54
N GLY A 304 -11.29 -2.12 -21.27
CA GLY A 304 -12.10 -2.24 -20.05
C GLY A 304 -13.53 -2.67 -20.40
N ALA A 305 -14.11 -3.54 -19.54
CA ALA A 305 -15.47 -4.09 -19.54
C ALA A 305 -16.05 -4.80 -20.79
N THR A 306 -15.66 -4.48 -22.03
CA THR A 306 -16.42 -4.92 -23.23
C THR A 306 -15.61 -5.38 -24.43
N SER A 307 -14.29 -5.48 -24.36
CA SER A 307 -13.54 -6.17 -25.40
C SER A 307 -13.56 -7.69 -25.14
N GLY A 308 -14.12 -8.45 -26.08
CA GLY A 308 -14.29 -9.91 -26.03
C GLY A 308 -12.99 -10.71 -26.07
N GLY A 309 -12.02 -10.38 -25.22
CA GLY A 309 -10.75 -11.08 -25.07
C GLY A 309 -10.18 -10.90 -23.66
N GLY A 310 -10.49 -11.82 -22.75
CA GLY A 310 -9.76 -12.12 -21.50
C GLY A 310 -9.68 -11.06 -20.38
N TRP A 311 -9.69 -9.76 -20.70
CA TRP A 311 -9.60 -8.65 -19.74
C TRP A 311 -11.00 -8.12 -19.43
N GLN A 312 -11.59 -8.62 -18.34
CA GLN A 312 -12.91 -8.22 -17.82
C GLN A 312 -12.71 -7.71 -16.38
N GLY A 313 -12.82 -6.39 -16.16
CA GLY A 313 -12.59 -5.75 -14.87
C GLY A 313 -12.93 -4.25 -14.91
N HIS A 314 -13.35 -3.69 -13.77
CA HIS A 314 -13.72 -2.28 -13.57
C HIS A 314 -12.92 -1.71 -12.40
N THR A 315 -11.65 -1.34 -12.63
CA THR A 315 -10.85 -0.34 -11.87
C THR A 315 -9.55 -0.13 -12.65
N LEU A 316 -9.37 1.03 -13.28
CA LEU A 316 -8.11 1.43 -13.93
C LEU A 316 -7.52 2.59 -13.15
N ASP A 317 -6.26 2.44 -12.75
CA ASP A 317 -5.61 3.40 -11.84
C ASP A 317 -4.51 4.21 -12.52
N VAL A 318 -3.77 3.60 -13.46
CA VAL A 318 -2.77 4.31 -14.27
C VAL A 318 -2.69 3.78 -15.71
N ALA A 319 -2.43 4.69 -16.65
CA ALA A 319 -2.19 4.37 -18.05
C ALA A 319 -1.08 5.24 -18.65
N ALA A 320 -0.27 4.66 -19.55
CA ALA A 320 0.72 5.37 -20.35
C ALA A 320 0.59 4.98 -21.82
N CYS A 321 0.88 5.93 -22.71
CA CYS A 321 0.68 5.80 -24.14
C CYS A 321 2.01 6.03 -24.89
N SER A 322 2.40 5.11 -25.77
CA SER A 322 3.42 5.33 -26.80
C SER A 322 2.74 5.48 -28.17
N GLU A 323 3.52 5.56 -29.25
CA GLU A 323 2.96 5.70 -30.60
C GLU A 323 2.20 4.47 -31.10
N ASP A 324 2.62 3.29 -30.69
CA ASP A 324 2.13 2.02 -31.18
C ASP A 324 1.74 1.07 -30.04
N ARG A 325 1.85 1.52 -28.78
CA ARG A 325 1.51 0.75 -27.59
C ARG A 325 0.74 1.56 -26.56
N LEU A 326 -0.09 0.86 -25.82
CA LEU A 326 -0.81 1.35 -24.66
C LEU A 326 -0.49 0.44 -23.48
N LEU A 327 -0.06 1.03 -22.37
CA LEU A 327 0.17 0.35 -21.11
C LEU A 327 -0.93 0.73 -20.13
N VAL A 328 -1.57 -0.28 -19.53
CA VAL A 328 -2.70 -0.09 -18.59
C VAL A 328 -2.49 -0.95 -17.36
N TYR A 329 -2.69 -0.39 -16.17
CA TYR A 329 -2.68 -1.14 -14.92
C TYR A 329 -4.10 -1.30 -14.36
N ASP A 330 -4.49 -2.55 -14.09
CA ASP A 330 -5.71 -2.91 -13.38
C ASP A 330 -5.35 -3.26 -11.93
N SER A 331 -5.69 -2.36 -11.01
CA SER A 331 -5.40 -2.50 -9.59
C SER A 331 -6.24 -3.57 -8.89
N ARG A 332 -7.40 -3.95 -9.46
CA ARG A 332 -8.21 -5.07 -8.95
C ARG A 332 -7.57 -6.42 -9.23
N ARG A 333 -6.95 -6.58 -10.40
CA ARG A 333 -6.24 -7.82 -10.77
C ARG A 333 -4.79 -7.82 -10.32
N GLY A 334 -4.21 -6.65 -10.03
CA GLY A 334 -2.78 -6.54 -9.79
C GLY A 334 -1.97 -6.86 -11.05
N GLU A 335 -2.53 -6.53 -12.22
CA GLU A 335 -2.04 -6.90 -13.54
C GLU A 335 -1.75 -5.66 -14.38
N LEU A 336 -0.60 -5.68 -15.05
CA LEU A 336 -0.21 -4.73 -16.07
C LEU A 336 -0.50 -5.34 -17.44
N GLY A 337 -1.21 -4.63 -18.31
CA GLY A 337 -1.57 -5.05 -19.65
C GLY A 337 -0.92 -4.16 -20.71
N LEU A 338 -0.31 -4.77 -21.71
CA LEU A 338 0.27 -4.09 -22.87
C LEU A 338 -0.58 -4.37 -24.11
N PHE A 339 -1.01 -3.32 -24.79
CA PHE A 339 -1.88 -3.37 -25.96
C PHE A 339 -1.22 -2.70 -27.16
N THR A 340 -1.52 -3.18 -28.37
CA THR A 340 -1.16 -2.46 -29.61
C THR A 340 -2.01 -1.22 -29.79
N LEU A 341 -1.47 -0.17 -30.41
CA LEU A 341 -2.26 0.94 -30.97
C LEU A 341 -2.16 0.94 -32.51
N PRO A 342 -3.24 1.32 -33.22
CA PRO A 342 -4.58 1.62 -32.72
C PRO A 342 -5.43 0.37 -32.41
N GLY A 343 -4.97 -0.83 -32.79
CA GLY A 343 -5.82 -2.03 -32.84
C GLY A 343 -6.26 -2.62 -31.48
N LEU A 344 -5.74 -2.11 -30.36
CA LEU A 344 -6.03 -2.53 -28.99
C LEU A 344 -5.94 -4.05 -28.75
N ARG A 345 -5.08 -4.74 -29.51
CA ARG A 345 -4.79 -6.15 -29.28
C ARG A 345 -3.87 -6.29 -28.08
N LEU A 346 -4.29 -7.08 -27.09
CA LEU A 346 -3.44 -7.46 -25.97
C LEU A 346 -2.21 -8.23 -26.48
N LEU A 347 -1.02 -7.71 -26.18
CA LEU A 347 0.27 -8.32 -26.51
C LEU A 347 0.80 -9.17 -25.35
N ALA A 348 0.77 -8.62 -24.15
CA ALA A 348 1.34 -9.24 -22.97
C ALA A 348 0.62 -8.78 -21.70
N THR A 349 0.73 -9.61 -20.66
CA THR A 349 0.28 -9.30 -19.30
C THR A 349 1.39 -9.61 -18.30
N GLN A 350 1.47 -8.79 -17.24
CA GLN A 350 2.32 -9.04 -16.10
C GLN A 350 1.51 -8.99 -14.81
N ALA A 351 1.40 -10.13 -14.14
CA ALA A 351 0.79 -10.23 -12.81
C ALA A 351 1.82 -10.03 -11.68
N GLY A 352 1.32 -9.85 -10.46
CA GLY A 352 2.12 -9.88 -9.22
C GLY A 352 2.31 -8.54 -8.53
N HIS A 353 1.64 -7.49 -9.01
CA HIS A 353 1.45 -6.26 -8.24
C HIS A 353 0.34 -6.50 -7.22
N ASN A 354 0.57 -6.07 -5.99
CA ASN A 354 -0.32 -6.37 -4.86
C ASN A 354 -0.80 -5.05 -4.29
N TRP A 355 -2.10 -4.81 -4.28
CA TRP A 355 -2.66 -3.72 -3.50
C TRP A 355 -2.92 -4.22 -2.07
N GLY A 356 -2.61 -3.38 -1.07
CA GLY A 356 -3.04 -3.54 0.32
C GLY A 356 -2.85 -4.95 0.91
N LEU A 357 -1.63 -5.33 1.31
CA LEU A 357 -1.44 -6.59 2.03
C LEU A 357 -2.02 -6.51 3.44
N ILE A 358 -2.98 -7.37 3.73
CA ILE A 358 -3.68 -7.35 5.02
C ILE A 358 -3.22 -8.42 6.01
N ASP A 359 -2.61 -9.48 5.50
CA ASP A 359 -2.22 -10.64 6.28
C ASP A 359 -1.09 -11.34 5.55
N VAL A 360 -0.15 -11.84 6.34
CA VAL A 360 0.94 -12.67 5.87
C VAL A 360 1.18 -13.74 6.91
N SER A 361 1.53 -14.93 6.45
CA SER A 361 1.98 -16.01 7.28
C SER A 361 3.10 -16.77 6.58
N ALA A 362 4.19 -16.99 7.30
CA ALA A 362 5.30 -17.84 6.87
C ALA A 362 5.42 -19.08 7.76
N ASP A 363 6.08 -20.09 7.22
CA ASP A 363 6.68 -21.14 8.06
C ASP A 363 7.95 -20.61 8.75
N ASP A 364 8.39 -21.30 9.81
CA ASP A 364 9.50 -20.87 10.66
C ASP A 364 10.81 -20.74 9.88
N ASP A 365 10.99 -21.57 8.85
CA ASP A 365 12.20 -21.59 8.02
C ASP A 365 12.11 -20.70 6.78
N LEU A 366 11.02 -19.94 6.57
CA LEU A 366 10.79 -19.13 5.36
C LEU A 366 10.88 -19.92 4.05
N ASN A 367 10.58 -21.22 4.07
CA ASN A 367 10.45 -22.00 2.84
C ASN A 367 9.10 -21.74 2.17
N ARG A 368 8.08 -21.37 2.96
CA ARG A 368 6.73 -21.09 2.49
C ARG A 368 6.24 -19.77 3.05
N LEU A 369 5.72 -18.94 2.16
CA LEU A 369 5.05 -17.70 2.51
C LEU A 369 3.69 -17.69 1.85
N VAL A 370 2.70 -17.30 2.63
CA VAL A 370 1.34 -17.08 2.21
C VAL A 370 0.92 -15.68 2.58
N TRP A 371 0.29 -14.97 1.66
CA TRP A 371 -0.20 -13.63 1.91
C TRP A 371 -1.54 -13.38 1.27
N LEU A 372 -2.25 -12.40 1.83
CA LEU A 372 -3.56 -11.95 1.40
C LEU A 372 -3.47 -10.50 0.92
N THR A 373 -3.92 -10.27 -0.30
CA THR A 373 -4.04 -8.92 -0.90
C THR A 373 -5.49 -8.45 -0.83
N ASP A 374 -5.72 -7.19 -0.47
CA ASP A 374 -7.02 -6.54 -0.63
C ASP A 374 -7.19 -6.07 -2.08
N GLY A 375 -8.24 -6.52 -2.76
CA GLY A 375 -8.73 -5.88 -3.97
C GLY A 375 -9.80 -4.85 -3.60
N GLU A 376 -9.58 -3.59 -3.98
CA GLU A 376 -10.22 -2.31 -3.57
C GLU A 376 -11.60 -2.28 -2.88
N ARG A 377 -12.48 -3.27 -3.06
CA ARG A 377 -13.71 -3.34 -2.27
C ARG A 377 -14.08 -4.69 -1.72
N THR A 378 -13.46 -5.81 -2.15
CA THR A 378 -14.09 -7.09 -1.84
C THR A 378 -13.31 -8.38 -2.13
N LEU A 379 -12.25 -8.40 -2.93
CA LEU A 379 -11.62 -9.66 -3.38
C LEU A 379 -10.31 -9.89 -2.63
N TRP A 380 -10.04 -11.14 -2.26
CA TRP A 380 -8.83 -11.53 -1.54
C TRP A 380 -8.19 -12.70 -2.27
N ASP A 381 -6.95 -12.54 -2.72
CA ASP A 381 -6.18 -13.60 -3.35
C ASP A 381 -5.19 -14.20 -2.35
N LEU A 382 -5.15 -15.53 -2.32
CA LEU A 382 -4.15 -16.29 -1.56
C LEU A 382 -3.01 -16.69 -2.49
N ARG A 383 -1.79 -16.28 -2.16
CA ARG A 383 -0.60 -16.68 -2.93
C ARG A 383 0.31 -17.56 -2.10
N VAL A 384 0.82 -18.64 -2.68
CA VAL A 384 1.78 -19.57 -2.06
C VAL A 384 3.08 -19.54 -2.87
N THR A 385 4.24 -19.44 -2.20
CA THR A 385 5.56 -19.33 -2.86
C THR A 385 5.94 -20.54 -3.74
N THR A 386 5.27 -21.68 -3.61
CA THR A 386 5.55 -22.89 -4.41
C THR A 386 4.82 -22.93 -5.76
N GLY A 387 4.33 -21.79 -6.26
CA GLY A 387 3.94 -21.61 -7.67
C GLY A 387 2.55 -22.14 -8.04
N ALA A 388 1.78 -22.66 -7.10
CA ALA A 388 0.37 -22.97 -7.30
C ALA A 388 -0.49 -21.92 -6.59
N LEU A 389 -1.21 -21.10 -7.36
CA LEU A 389 -2.32 -20.30 -6.85
C LEU A 389 -3.42 -21.29 -6.43
N GLN A 390 -3.79 -21.30 -5.16
CA GLN A 390 -4.99 -22.03 -4.75
C GLN A 390 -6.17 -21.09 -4.89
N GLU A 391 -6.90 -21.21 -6.00
CA GLU A 391 -8.15 -20.47 -6.16
C GLU A 391 -9.17 -20.99 -5.15
N HIS A 392 -9.47 -20.16 -4.15
CA HIS A 392 -10.56 -20.43 -3.23
C HIS A 392 -11.87 -19.93 -3.84
N ALA A 393 -12.91 -20.78 -3.82
CA ALA A 393 -14.27 -20.40 -4.19
C ALA A 393 -14.91 -19.51 -3.10
N GLY A 394 -14.32 -18.32 -2.86
CA GLY A 394 -14.76 -17.38 -1.83
C GLY A 394 -13.66 -16.41 -1.38
N ARG A 395 -14.07 -15.39 -0.64
CA ARG A 395 -13.21 -14.31 -0.13
C ARG A 395 -12.47 -14.77 1.13
N VAL A 396 -11.15 -14.98 1.01
CA VAL A 396 -10.27 -15.36 2.11
C VAL A 396 -9.92 -14.14 2.95
N TYR A 397 -10.42 -14.09 4.18
CA TYR A 397 -10.21 -12.94 5.05
C TYR A 397 -9.01 -13.11 5.99
N ARG A 398 -8.60 -14.35 6.28
CA ARG A 398 -7.47 -14.70 7.14
C ARG A 398 -6.79 -15.96 6.63
N ALA A 399 -5.47 -16.00 6.72
CA ALA A 399 -4.67 -17.16 6.37
C ALA A 399 -3.55 -17.36 7.40
N ALA A 400 -3.30 -18.60 7.80
CA ALA A 400 -2.20 -18.96 8.67
C ALA A 400 -1.54 -20.23 8.19
N LEU A 401 -0.22 -20.22 8.06
CA LEU A 401 0.59 -21.41 7.86
C LEU A 401 0.96 -22.01 9.21
N SER A 402 1.04 -23.34 9.27
CA SER A 402 1.71 -24.01 10.37
C SER A 402 3.21 -23.71 10.35
N PRO A 403 3.91 -23.76 11.50
CA PRO A 403 5.35 -23.49 11.61
C PRO A 403 6.25 -24.31 10.68
N HIS A 404 5.86 -25.54 10.30
CA HIS A 404 6.62 -26.37 9.36
C HIS A 404 6.10 -26.29 7.91
N GLY A 405 5.14 -25.40 7.65
CA GLY A 405 4.55 -25.19 6.33
C GLY A 405 3.66 -26.35 5.84
N GLU A 406 3.42 -27.37 6.66
CA GLU A 406 2.65 -28.56 6.29
C GLU A 406 1.15 -28.33 6.21
N LEU A 407 0.64 -27.30 6.89
CA LEU A 407 -0.78 -26.98 6.94
C LEU A 407 -1.02 -25.52 6.63
N LEU A 408 -2.14 -25.26 5.98
CA LEU A 408 -2.66 -23.93 5.72
C LEU A 408 -4.08 -23.86 6.25
N ALA A 409 -4.35 -22.91 7.13
CA ALA A 409 -5.69 -22.63 7.60
C ALA A 409 -6.21 -21.33 6.98
N THR A 410 -7.37 -21.38 6.35
CA THR A 410 -8.01 -20.25 5.65
C THR A 410 -9.40 -20.01 6.17
N GLY A 411 -9.70 -18.75 6.54
CA GLY A 411 -11.03 -18.31 6.95
C GLY A 411 -11.74 -17.53 5.85
N LEU A 412 -12.93 -18.00 5.44
CA LEU A 412 -13.79 -17.35 4.45
C LEU A 412 -14.90 -16.53 5.13
N GLY A 413 -15.20 -15.34 4.58
CA GLY A 413 -16.52 -14.70 4.77
C GLY A 413 -16.69 -13.78 6.00
N TYR A 414 -15.94 -12.68 6.07
CA TYR A 414 -16.32 -11.56 6.96
C TYR A 414 -17.60 -10.88 6.45
N ASN A 415 -18.70 -10.94 7.21
CA ASN A 415 -20.05 -10.42 6.87
C ASN A 415 -20.81 -11.13 5.73
N PHE A 416 -20.44 -12.36 5.33
CA PHE A 416 -21.16 -13.13 4.30
C PHE A 416 -22.04 -14.25 4.88
N ALA A 417 -23.01 -14.71 4.09
CA ALA A 417 -23.98 -15.73 4.49
C ALA A 417 -23.35 -17.10 4.82
N LYS A 418 -22.22 -17.44 4.18
CA LYS A 418 -21.41 -18.62 4.49
C LYS A 418 -20.04 -18.20 4.99
N LYS A 419 -19.68 -18.67 6.19
CA LYS A 419 -18.43 -18.35 6.86
C LYS A 419 -17.77 -19.67 7.21
N THR A 420 -16.71 -20.05 6.50
CA THR A 420 -16.13 -21.39 6.62
C THR A 420 -14.65 -21.26 6.95
N LEU A 421 -14.18 -22.02 7.93
CA LEU A 421 -12.76 -22.25 8.14
C LEU A 421 -12.39 -23.58 7.51
N SER A 422 -11.33 -23.62 6.71
CA SER A 422 -10.73 -24.86 6.23
C SER A 422 -9.26 -24.93 6.64
N VAL A 423 -8.83 -26.11 7.07
CA VAL A 423 -7.42 -26.47 7.24
C VAL A 423 -7.10 -27.47 6.15
N THR A 424 -6.18 -27.10 5.27
CA THR A 424 -5.76 -27.92 4.14
C THR A 424 -4.30 -28.29 4.26
N ASP A 425 -3.93 -29.41 3.65
CA ASP A 425 -2.54 -29.69 3.33
C ASP A 425 -2.09 -28.87 2.10
N PRO A 426 -0.81 -28.91 1.72
CA PRO A 426 -0.27 -28.14 0.60
C PRO A 426 -0.70 -28.68 -0.77
N ALA A 427 -1.23 -29.90 -0.83
CA ALA A 427 -1.82 -30.50 -2.02
C ALA A 427 -3.30 -30.09 -2.20
N GLY A 428 -3.84 -29.31 -1.26
CA GLY A 428 -5.21 -28.81 -1.25
C GLY A 428 -6.23 -29.79 -0.65
N ALA A 429 -5.79 -30.88 -0.02
CA ALA A 429 -6.68 -31.80 0.66
C ALA A 429 -7.17 -31.19 1.97
N THR A 430 -8.48 -31.11 2.15
CA THR A 430 -9.11 -30.58 3.37
C THR A 430 -9.02 -31.60 4.51
N LEU A 431 -8.30 -31.23 5.57
CA LEU A 431 -8.12 -32.02 6.78
C LEU A 431 -9.16 -31.68 7.86
N ASP A 432 -9.59 -30.42 7.90
CA ASP A 432 -10.69 -29.98 8.78
C ASP A 432 -11.46 -28.86 8.08
N ALA A 433 -12.78 -28.86 8.24
CA ALA A 433 -13.63 -27.79 7.73
C ALA A 433 -14.88 -27.63 8.60
N PHE A 434 -15.19 -26.40 8.96
CA PHE A 434 -16.42 -26.10 9.69
C PHE A 434 -16.96 -24.72 9.36
N ASP A 435 -18.28 -24.59 9.47
CA ASP A 435 -18.95 -23.31 9.37
C ASP A 435 -18.89 -22.58 10.71
N SER A 436 -18.37 -21.35 10.68
CA SER A 436 -18.35 -20.44 11.81
C SER A 436 -19.68 -19.71 11.95
N ARG A 437 -20.12 -19.50 13.19
CA ARG A 437 -21.36 -18.77 13.50
C ARG A 437 -21.21 -17.26 13.29
N SER A 438 -19.99 -16.74 13.23
CA SER A 438 -19.69 -15.32 13.02
C SER A 438 -18.49 -15.13 12.08
N GLY A 439 -18.21 -13.88 11.69
CA GLY A 439 -16.96 -13.56 11.00
C GLY A 439 -15.77 -14.08 11.80
N LEU A 440 -14.89 -14.83 11.13
CA LEU A 440 -13.66 -15.34 11.71
C LEU A 440 -12.69 -14.16 11.83
N ARG A 441 -12.18 -13.91 13.03
CA ARG A 441 -10.99 -13.05 13.21
C ARG A 441 -9.78 -13.93 13.54
N PRO A 442 -8.73 -13.49 14.26
CA PRO A 442 -7.39 -14.06 14.12
C PRO A 442 -7.39 -15.59 14.12
N LEU A 443 -6.71 -16.13 13.11
CA LEU A 443 -6.37 -17.52 13.01
C LEU A 443 -4.86 -17.58 13.18
N ARG A 444 -4.42 -18.24 14.26
CA ARG A 444 -3.01 -18.39 14.57
C ARG A 444 -2.76 -19.85 14.92
N PHE A 445 -1.83 -20.47 14.22
CA PHE A 445 -1.22 -21.70 14.70
C PHE A 445 -0.35 -21.38 15.90
N SER A 446 -0.30 -22.30 16.85
CA SER A 446 0.70 -22.22 17.89
C SER A 446 2.09 -22.46 17.27
N PRO A 447 3.16 -21.94 17.88
CA PRO A 447 4.51 -22.10 17.33
C PRO A 447 5.01 -23.55 17.24
N SER A 448 4.35 -24.51 17.89
CA SER A 448 4.61 -25.94 17.69
C SER A 448 3.84 -26.56 16.52
N GLY A 449 2.82 -25.87 16.00
CA GLY A 449 1.85 -26.38 15.03
C GLY A 449 0.81 -27.34 15.63
N ALA A 450 0.90 -27.67 16.92
CA ALA A 450 0.01 -28.64 17.56
C ALA A 450 -1.42 -28.08 17.77
N LEU A 451 -1.54 -26.76 17.88
CA LEU A 451 -2.79 -26.08 18.16
C LEU A 451 -3.04 -24.95 17.15
N TYR A 452 -4.30 -24.56 17.02
CA TYR A 452 -4.65 -23.26 16.46
C TYR A 452 -5.80 -22.63 17.24
N SER A 453 -5.77 -21.31 17.37
CA SER A 453 -6.84 -20.52 17.98
C SER A 453 -7.72 -19.90 16.91
N VAL A 454 -9.03 -19.89 17.20
CA VAL A 454 -10.03 -19.24 16.37
C VAL A 454 -10.86 -18.32 17.26
N CYS A 455 -10.87 -17.02 16.93
CA CYS A 455 -11.76 -16.05 17.54
C CYS A 455 -13.14 -16.11 16.86
N GLU A 456 -14.15 -16.47 17.64
CA GLU A 456 -15.54 -16.64 17.21
C GLU A 456 -16.45 -15.70 18.02
N GLY A 457 -17.50 -15.21 17.37
CA GLY A 457 -18.56 -14.42 17.96
C GLY A 457 -19.83 -15.24 18.15
N THR A 458 -20.65 -14.87 19.12
CA THR A 458 -21.88 -15.63 19.43
C THR A 458 -23.10 -15.28 18.57
N SER A 459 -22.99 -14.34 17.62
CA SER A 459 -24.11 -13.89 16.77
C SER A 459 -23.70 -13.55 15.33
N ASP A 460 -24.69 -13.58 14.42
CA ASP A 460 -24.54 -13.12 13.05
C ASP A 460 -24.23 -11.62 12.98
N GLY A 461 -22.97 -11.32 12.68
CA GLY A 461 -22.51 -9.98 12.36
C GLY A 461 -21.86 -9.24 13.52
N TYR A 462 -21.08 -8.25 13.10
CA TYR A 462 -20.39 -7.29 13.94
C TYR A 462 -21.38 -6.44 14.74
N ARG A 463 -21.52 -6.69 16.04
CA ARG A 463 -22.24 -5.80 16.95
C ARG A 463 -21.41 -5.59 18.21
N ASP A 464 -20.89 -4.38 18.36
CA ASP A 464 -20.21 -3.89 19.56
C ASP A 464 -20.92 -4.36 20.84
N GLY A 465 -20.15 -4.85 21.81
CA GLY A 465 -20.67 -5.25 23.13
C GLY A 465 -21.37 -6.61 23.22
N LYS A 466 -21.39 -7.43 22.16
CA LYS A 466 -21.84 -8.83 22.24
C LYS A 466 -20.72 -9.76 22.72
N PRO A 467 -21.05 -10.83 23.47
CA PRO A 467 -20.05 -11.80 23.93
C PRO A 467 -19.43 -12.57 22.76
N GLY A 468 -18.21 -13.06 22.97
CA GLY A 468 -17.47 -13.89 22.02
C GLY A 468 -16.80 -15.06 22.71
N GLU A 469 -16.07 -15.86 21.95
CA GLU A 469 -15.25 -16.94 22.48
C GLU A 469 -13.98 -17.14 21.65
N VAL A 470 -12.97 -17.73 22.30
CA VAL A 470 -11.79 -18.26 21.62
C VAL A 470 -11.84 -19.78 21.70
N SER A 471 -11.84 -20.42 20.53
CA SER A 471 -11.83 -21.87 20.36
C SER A 471 -10.41 -22.34 20.06
N ILE A 472 -9.89 -23.25 20.89
CA ILE A 472 -8.59 -23.91 20.70
C ILE A 472 -8.81 -25.31 20.14
N ARG A 473 -8.12 -25.63 19.05
CA ARG A 473 -8.34 -26.83 18.25
C ARG A 473 -7.02 -27.51 17.87
N LYS A 474 -7.06 -28.81 17.56
CA LYS A 474 -5.93 -29.54 16.96
C LYS A 474 -6.18 -29.73 15.48
N PRO A 475 -5.17 -29.60 14.62
CA PRO A 475 -5.32 -29.92 13.20
C PRO A 475 -5.75 -31.38 12.99
N GLY A 476 -6.61 -31.61 12.00
CA GLY A 476 -7.14 -32.94 11.67
C GLY A 476 -8.09 -33.54 12.72
N GLN A 477 -8.47 -32.78 13.76
CA GLN A 477 -9.44 -33.22 14.76
C GLN A 477 -10.64 -32.26 14.79
N PRO A 478 -11.87 -32.74 14.50
CA PRO A 478 -13.05 -31.87 14.41
C PRO A 478 -13.52 -31.35 15.78
N ARG A 479 -12.98 -31.87 16.89
CA ARG A 479 -13.39 -31.50 18.24
C ARG A 479 -12.57 -30.32 18.77
N VAL A 480 -13.29 -29.31 19.25
CA VAL A 480 -12.71 -28.20 20.01
C VAL A 480 -12.15 -28.72 21.33
N ILE A 481 -10.86 -28.50 21.58
CA ILE A 481 -10.17 -28.87 22.82
C ILE A 481 -10.70 -28.02 23.97
N LYS A 482 -10.78 -26.71 23.73
CA LYS A 482 -11.21 -25.74 24.74
C LYS A 482 -11.91 -24.55 24.10
N ARG A 483 -13.02 -24.12 24.73
CA ARG A 483 -13.65 -22.82 24.49
C ARG A 483 -13.42 -21.92 25.68
N ILE A 484 -12.94 -20.72 25.44
CA ILE A 484 -12.77 -19.65 26.43
C ILE A 484 -13.85 -18.61 26.14
N LYS A 485 -14.83 -18.48 27.03
CA LYS A 485 -15.93 -17.52 26.88
C LYS A 485 -15.48 -16.14 27.34
N LEU A 486 -15.80 -15.14 26.54
CA LEU A 486 -15.38 -13.75 26.74
C LEU A 486 -16.59 -12.83 26.88
N PRO A 487 -16.47 -11.77 27.69
CA PRO A 487 -17.58 -10.83 27.91
C PRO A 487 -17.96 -10.07 26.64
N LYS A 488 -16.99 -9.86 25.74
CA LYS A 488 -17.14 -9.17 24.46
C LYS A 488 -16.41 -9.92 23.34
N MET A 489 -16.61 -9.48 22.11
CA MET A 489 -15.96 -10.03 20.92
C MET A 489 -14.43 -9.90 21.00
N PRO A 490 -13.68 -11.01 20.85
CA PRO A 490 -12.22 -10.95 20.78
C PRO A 490 -11.76 -10.33 19.45
N TRP A 491 -10.77 -9.44 19.53
CA TRP A 491 -10.17 -8.76 18.38
C TRP A 491 -8.92 -9.48 17.87
N SER A 492 -8.03 -9.84 18.81
CA SER A 492 -6.80 -10.56 18.56
C SER A 492 -6.58 -11.64 19.62
N ALA A 493 -5.91 -12.73 19.26
CA ALA A 493 -5.52 -13.80 20.15
C ALA A 493 -4.19 -14.39 19.67
N ASP A 494 -3.35 -14.75 20.63
CA ASP A 494 -2.03 -15.30 20.38
C ASP A 494 -1.71 -16.43 21.36
N ILE A 495 -1.10 -17.52 20.86
CA ILE A 495 -0.75 -18.70 21.66
C ILE A 495 0.74 -18.60 21.99
N SER A 496 1.09 -18.75 23.27
CA SER A 496 2.50 -18.73 23.68
C SER A 496 3.30 -19.87 23.04
N ARG A 497 4.59 -19.65 22.81
CA ARG A 497 5.49 -20.61 22.12
C ARG A 497 5.54 -22.01 22.74
N ASP A 498 5.33 -22.09 24.05
CA ASP A 498 5.26 -23.33 24.81
C ASP A 498 3.89 -24.04 24.75
N ASP A 499 2.94 -23.54 23.95
CA ASP A 499 1.53 -23.96 23.87
C ASP A 499 0.77 -23.94 25.22
N ALA A 500 1.34 -23.34 26.25
CA ALA A 500 0.82 -23.43 27.60
C ALA A 500 -0.21 -22.35 27.91
N ARG A 501 -0.27 -21.27 27.11
CA ARG A 501 -1.15 -20.12 27.35
C ARG A 501 -1.71 -19.55 26.06
N VAL A 502 -2.82 -18.85 26.19
CA VAL A 502 -3.39 -18.01 25.14
C VAL A 502 -3.67 -16.62 25.71
N ALA A 503 -3.12 -15.61 25.05
CA ALA A 503 -3.43 -14.21 25.30
C ALA A 503 -4.57 -13.78 24.37
N VAL A 504 -5.51 -13.01 24.89
CA VAL A 504 -6.68 -12.56 24.13
C VAL A 504 -6.99 -11.11 24.49
N VAL A 505 -7.27 -10.30 23.48
CA VAL A 505 -7.75 -8.92 23.63
C VAL A 505 -9.15 -8.78 23.03
N TRP A 506 -10.00 -8.00 23.68
CA TRP A 506 -11.34 -7.59 23.24
C TRP A 506 -11.54 -6.09 23.50
N ASP A 507 -12.70 -5.56 23.11
CA ASP A 507 -12.99 -4.11 23.08
C ASP A 507 -12.43 -3.27 24.24
N ASP A 508 -12.58 -3.71 25.49
CA ASP A 508 -12.17 -2.98 26.69
C ASP A 508 -11.47 -3.88 27.72
N GLY A 509 -10.86 -4.97 27.26
CA GLY A 509 -10.13 -5.84 28.17
C GLY A 509 -9.16 -6.76 27.48
N VAL A 510 -8.26 -7.29 28.30
CA VAL A 510 -7.24 -8.25 27.89
C VAL A 510 -7.16 -9.37 28.93
N GLY A 511 -6.82 -10.58 28.49
CA GLY A 511 -6.73 -11.74 29.36
C GLY A 511 -5.67 -12.74 28.93
N LEU A 512 -5.13 -13.46 29.92
CA LEU A 512 -4.22 -14.58 29.75
C LEU A 512 -4.85 -15.83 30.37
N TYR A 513 -4.91 -16.91 29.59
CA TYR A 513 -5.52 -18.16 30.02
C TYR A 513 -4.53 -19.31 29.86
N SER A 514 -4.50 -20.22 30.84
CA SER A 514 -3.73 -21.46 30.74
C SER A 514 -4.38 -22.45 29.77
N LEU A 515 -3.57 -23.23 29.07
CA LEU A 515 -3.99 -24.35 28.24
C LEU A 515 -3.48 -25.68 28.84
N PRO A 516 -4.21 -26.78 28.66
CA PRO A 516 -5.52 -26.89 28.01
C PRO A 516 -6.70 -26.53 28.94
N LYS A 517 -6.46 -26.28 30.23
CA LYS A 517 -7.52 -26.13 31.25
C LYS A 517 -8.43 -24.93 30.98
N GLY A 518 -7.91 -23.87 30.36
CA GLY A 518 -8.60 -22.60 30.14
C GLY A 518 -8.80 -21.81 31.44
N THR A 519 -7.94 -22.02 32.45
CA THR A 519 -8.01 -21.28 33.70
C THR A 519 -7.49 -19.87 33.46
N GLU A 520 -8.27 -18.87 33.88
CA GLU A 520 -7.87 -17.46 33.87
C GLU A 520 -6.65 -17.25 34.76
N LEU A 521 -5.55 -16.77 34.16
CA LEU A 521 -4.33 -16.40 34.87
C LEU A 521 -4.28 -14.90 35.12
N LEU A 522 -4.80 -14.12 34.16
CA LEU A 522 -4.87 -12.66 34.20
C LEU A 522 -6.12 -12.22 33.45
N LYS A 523 -6.81 -11.21 33.99
CA LYS A 523 -7.87 -10.49 33.28
C LYS A 523 -7.89 -9.04 33.74
N VAL A 524 -7.66 -8.13 32.80
CA VAL A 524 -7.53 -6.71 33.06
C VAL A 524 -8.50 -5.95 32.18
N ALA A 525 -9.24 -5.01 32.78
CA ALA A 525 -10.00 -4.03 32.02
C ALA A 525 -9.05 -2.93 31.53
N ILE A 526 -9.13 -2.59 30.26
CA ILE A 526 -8.37 -1.49 29.67
C ILE A 526 -9.34 -0.35 29.37
N SER A 527 -8.95 0.89 29.70
CA SER A 527 -9.76 2.09 29.45
C SER A 527 -9.82 2.50 27.97
N GLU A 528 -9.11 1.76 27.13
CA GLU A 528 -8.84 2.01 25.73
C GLU A 528 -9.24 0.78 24.91
N TYR A 529 -9.42 0.96 23.60
CA TYR A 529 -9.78 -0.08 22.65
C TYR A 529 -8.57 -0.95 22.29
N GLY A 530 -8.56 -2.22 22.72
CA GLY A 530 -7.45 -3.11 22.41
C GLY A 530 -7.45 -3.61 20.95
N GLU A 531 -6.30 -3.56 20.27
CA GLU A 531 -6.19 -3.90 18.84
C GLU A 531 -5.35 -5.16 18.57
N ALA A 532 -4.12 -5.23 19.07
CA ALA A 532 -3.25 -6.38 18.90
C ALA A 532 -2.79 -6.92 20.26
N VAL A 533 -2.52 -8.23 20.34
CA VAL A 533 -1.99 -8.88 21.54
C VAL A 533 -0.89 -9.86 21.15
N ALA A 534 0.13 -9.99 21.98
CA ALA A 534 1.17 -11.00 21.86
C ALA A 534 1.38 -11.68 23.22
N ALA A 535 1.40 -13.01 23.24
CA ALA A 535 1.72 -13.80 24.42
C ALA A 535 3.23 -13.91 24.57
N HIS A 536 3.76 -13.61 25.76
CA HIS A 536 5.18 -13.83 26.01
C HIS A 536 5.49 -15.35 25.95
N PRO A 537 6.58 -15.78 25.29
CA PRO A 537 6.84 -17.20 25.03
C PRO A 537 7.10 -18.03 26.29
N VAL A 538 7.75 -17.43 27.30
CA VAL A 538 8.18 -18.12 28.54
C VAL A 538 7.50 -17.57 29.80
N ALA A 539 7.67 -16.28 30.11
CA ALA A 539 7.06 -15.64 31.27
C ALA A 539 5.53 -15.51 31.14
N PRO A 540 4.76 -15.55 32.25
CA PRO A 540 3.30 -15.39 32.24
C PRO A 540 2.91 -13.91 32.05
N ARG A 541 3.27 -13.38 30.89
CA ARG A 541 3.07 -11.99 30.47
C ARG A 541 2.39 -11.92 29.12
N LEU A 542 1.79 -10.77 28.83
CA LEU A 542 1.31 -10.41 27.49
C LEU A 542 1.58 -8.94 27.20
N ALA A 543 1.78 -8.63 25.93
CA ALA A 543 1.81 -7.27 25.42
C ALA A 543 0.51 -6.99 24.67
N VAL A 544 0.00 -5.76 24.76
CA VAL A 544 -1.22 -5.32 24.08
C VAL A 544 -1.04 -3.92 23.52
N THR A 545 -1.59 -3.67 22.32
CA THR A 545 -1.76 -2.30 21.80
C THR A 545 -3.18 -1.82 22.11
N SER A 546 -3.31 -0.57 22.53
CA SER A 546 -4.60 0.02 22.88
C SER A 546 -4.81 1.38 22.25
N LYS A 547 -6.03 1.72 21.84
CA LYS A 547 -6.42 2.96 21.15
C LYS A 547 -7.60 3.63 21.87
N LEU A 548 -7.54 4.92 22.22
CA LEU A 548 -8.70 5.63 22.78
C LEU A 548 -9.90 5.68 21.79
N ARG A 549 -11.13 5.43 22.27
CA ARG A 549 -12.36 5.68 21.49
C ARG A 549 -12.67 7.19 21.50
N GLY A 550 -12.49 7.89 20.38
CA GLY A 550 -12.86 9.31 20.24
C GLY A 550 -12.95 9.76 18.78
N GLY A 551 -14.01 10.50 18.42
CA GLY A 551 -14.31 10.91 17.04
C GLY A 551 -13.34 11.95 16.48
N GLY A 552 -12.82 11.67 15.27
CA GLY A 552 -12.13 12.65 14.42
C GLY A 552 -10.81 13.21 14.97
N GLY A 553 -9.75 12.39 15.01
CA GLY A 553 -8.38 12.86 15.26
C GLY A 553 -7.43 11.76 15.77
N VAL A 554 -6.14 11.88 15.43
CA VAL A 554 -5.05 10.92 15.69
C VAL A 554 -5.08 10.46 17.15
N THR A 555 -5.19 9.14 17.33
CA THR A 555 -5.17 8.52 18.65
C THR A 555 -3.82 7.85 18.85
N ILE A 556 -3.00 8.38 19.77
CA ILE A 556 -1.77 7.69 20.20
C ILE A 556 -2.22 6.38 20.86
N ALA A 557 -1.71 5.26 20.32
CA ALA A 557 -1.99 3.94 20.84
C ALA A 557 -0.79 3.45 21.64
N ASP A 558 -0.99 3.07 22.90
CA ASP A 558 0.11 2.64 23.76
C ASP A 558 0.36 1.15 23.65
N VAL A 559 1.64 0.77 23.79
CA VAL A 559 2.05 -0.61 23.99
C VAL A 559 2.17 -0.84 25.49
N THR A 560 1.35 -1.73 26.02
CA THR A 560 1.31 -2.03 27.46
C THR A 560 1.67 -3.49 27.71
N LEU A 561 2.58 -3.73 28.65
CA LEU A 561 2.96 -5.06 29.11
C LEU A 561 2.22 -5.36 30.43
N TYR A 562 1.56 -6.51 30.49
CA TYR A 562 0.92 -7.01 31.70
C TYR A 562 1.57 -8.32 32.15
N GLU A 563 1.68 -8.50 33.47
CA GLU A 563 2.25 -9.70 34.09
C GLU A 563 1.28 -10.29 35.11
N VAL A 564 1.23 -11.63 35.18
CA VAL A 564 0.44 -12.32 36.20
C VAL A 564 0.99 -11.99 37.58
N GLY A 565 0.11 -11.48 38.45
CA GLY A 565 0.44 -11.15 39.84
C GLY A 565 0.81 -9.69 40.10
N THR A 566 0.85 -8.83 39.07
CA THR A 566 1.02 -7.38 39.25
C THR A 566 -0.34 -6.70 39.45
N LEU A 567 -0.37 -5.63 40.26
CA LEU A 567 -1.59 -4.83 40.51
C LEU A 567 -1.94 -3.88 39.34
N GLY A 568 -1.07 -3.77 38.33
CA GLY A 568 -1.20 -2.85 37.20
C GLY A 568 -0.26 -3.25 36.06
N PRO A 569 -0.11 -2.39 35.03
CA PRO A 569 0.82 -2.66 33.93
C PRO A 569 2.25 -2.76 34.44
N ALA A 570 2.98 -3.75 33.95
CA ALA A 570 4.40 -3.96 34.28
C ALA A 570 5.29 -2.92 33.57
N ALA A 571 4.94 -2.55 32.34
CA ALA A 571 5.58 -1.49 31.57
C ALA A 571 4.60 -0.87 30.57
N ARG A 572 4.83 0.38 30.17
CA ARG A 572 4.07 1.10 29.16
C ARG A 572 5.02 1.90 28.27
N PHE A 573 4.80 1.85 26.97
CA PHE A 573 5.54 2.61 25.98
C PHE A 573 4.56 3.32 25.04
N SER A 574 4.77 4.61 24.84
CA SER A 574 3.98 5.44 23.94
C SER A 574 4.71 5.65 22.61
N PRO A 575 4.37 4.89 21.56
CA PRO A 575 4.98 5.02 20.25
C PRO A 575 4.63 6.37 19.59
N PRO A 576 5.47 6.82 18.62
CA PRO A 576 5.25 8.09 17.91
C PRO A 576 4.07 8.05 16.92
N ALA A 577 3.55 6.87 16.61
CA ALA A 577 2.39 6.60 15.77
C ALA A 577 1.62 5.40 16.34
N ARG A 578 0.38 5.17 15.88
CA ARG A 578 -0.45 4.07 16.37
C ARG A 578 0.21 2.70 16.13
N ALA A 579 0.25 1.86 17.15
CA ALA A 579 0.76 0.50 17.06
C ALA A 579 -0.34 -0.48 16.63
N THR A 580 -0.09 -1.21 15.55
CA THR A 580 -1.08 -2.01 14.81
C THR A 580 -0.81 -3.50 14.88
N ALA A 581 0.45 -3.90 15.09
CA ALA A 581 0.87 -5.29 15.17
C ALA A 581 1.97 -5.50 16.22
N LEU A 582 1.97 -6.68 16.86
CA LEU A 582 2.93 -7.08 17.89
C LEU A 582 3.43 -8.51 17.67
N ALA A 583 4.70 -8.76 17.98
CA ALA A 583 5.23 -10.11 18.12
C ALA A 583 6.43 -10.14 19.07
N PHE A 584 6.47 -11.13 19.97
CA PHE A 584 7.68 -11.41 20.75
C PHE A 584 8.68 -12.23 19.93
N SER A 585 9.97 -11.97 20.16
CA SER A 585 11.06 -12.88 19.79
C SER A 585 10.88 -14.27 20.43
N ALA A 586 11.58 -15.28 19.92
CA ALA A 586 11.42 -16.67 20.35
C ALA A 586 11.70 -16.88 21.86
N GLY A 587 12.65 -16.16 22.45
CA GLY A 587 12.93 -16.19 23.90
C GLY A 587 12.17 -15.12 24.69
N GLY A 588 11.64 -14.09 24.01
CA GLY A 588 10.89 -13.00 24.62
C GLY A 588 11.74 -11.80 25.01
N GLU A 589 13.03 -11.81 24.70
CA GLU A 589 13.98 -10.73 25.00
C GLU A 589 13.65 -9.44 24.24
N LEU A 590 13.08 -9.58 23.04
CA LEU A 590 12.65 -8.48 22.19
C LEU A 590 11.14 -8.53 21.93
N LEU A 591 10.53 -7.35 21.85
CA LEU A 591 9.18 -7.11 21.35
C LEU A 591 9.23 -6.26 20.08
N TYR A 592 8.68 -6.78 18.99
CA TYR A 592 8.54 -6.07 17.73
C TYR A 592 7.17 -5.41 17.65
N VAL A 593 7.17 -4.13 17.26
CA VAL A 593 5.94 -3.30 17.19
C VAL A 593 5.85 -2.66 15.80
N GLY A 594 4.84 -3.05 15.03
CA GLY A 594 4.52 -2.43 13.75
C GLY A 594 3.64 -1.20 13.97
N LEU A 595 3.94 -0.10 13.26
CA LEU A 595 3.20 1.15 13.35
C LEU A 595 2.41 1.48 12.07
N GLU A 596 1.42 2.35 12.22
CA GLU A 596 0.60 2.94 11.15
C GLU A 596 1.43 3.75 10.13
N ASP A 597 2.60 4.25 10.51
CA ASP A 597 3.48 5.03 9.62
C ASP A 597 4.52 4.19 8.84
N GLY A 598 4.41 2.86 8.88
CA GLY A 598 5.36 1.95 8.23
C GLY A 598 6.66 1.70 9.01
N THR A 599 6.77 2.21 10.23
CA THR A 599 7.94 1.98 11.09
C THR A 599 7.78 0.69 11.89
N LEU A 600 8.84 -0.12 11.94
CA LEU A 600 8.97 -1.26 12.85
C LEU A 600 9.86 -0.85 14.03
N LEU A 601 9.33 -0.86 15.25
CA LEU A 601 10.10 -0.64 16.47
C LEU A 601 10.55 -1.98 17.05
N VAL A 602 11.78 -2.00 17.59
CA VAL A 602 12.32 -3.11 18.37
C VAL A 602 12.50 -2.61 19.80
N LEU A 603 11.72 -3.17 20.72
CA LEU A 603 11.74 -2.83 22.14
C LEU A 603 12.33 -3.99 22.95
N ASP A 604 12.91 -3.66 24.11
CA ASP A 604 13.23 -4.64 25.14
C ASP A 604 11.95 -5.29 25.67
N GLY A 605 11.91 -6.62 25.70
CA GLY A 605 10.72 -7.41 26.00
C GLY A 605 10.26 -7.36 27.46
N GLU A 606 11.11 -6.87 28.37
CA GLU A 606 10.79 -6.73 29.80
C GLU A 606 10.42 -5.30 30.18
N THR A 607 11.20 -4.33 29.70
CA THR A 607 11.12 -2.92 30.10
C THR A 607 10.38 -2.05 29.10
N LEU A 608 10.16 -2.54 27.88
CA LEU A 608 9.70 -1.77 26.72
C LEU A 608 10.60 -0.59 26.34
N ALA A 609 11.88 -0.62 26.74
CA ALA A 609 12.85 0.36 26.30
C ALA A 609 13.06 0.27 24.78
N LEU A 610 13.04 1.41 24.08
CA LEU A 610 13.28 1.46 22.64
C LEU A 610 14.75 1.14 22.35
N LEU A 611 14.99 0.03 21.64
CA LEU A 611 16.32 -0.41 21.24
C LEU A 611 16.64 0.05 19.81
N HIS A 612 15.72 -0.21 18.86
CA HIS A 612 15.91 0.13 17.46
C HIS A 612 14.64 0.61 16.77
N THR A 613 14.85 1.43 15.73
CA THR A 613 13.80 1.92 14.84
C THR A 613 14.17 1.51 13.42
N LEU A 614 13.42 0.55 12.87
CA LEU A 614 13.62 0.03 11.51
C LEU A 614 12.59 0.68 10.59
N ARG A 615 13.09 1.32 9.53
CA ARG A 615 12.26 2.01 8.55
C ARG A 615 12.37 1.29 7.22
N GLY A 616 11.23 1.04 6.61
CA GLY A 616 11.20 0.39 5.32
C GLY A 616 9.83 0.09 4.78
N HIS A 617 8.72 0.23 5.50
CA HIS A 617 7.40 0.32 4.87
C HIS A 617 6.99 1.78 4.69
N ASN A 618 6.09 2.06 3.75
CA ASN A 618 5.56 3.42 3.50
C ASN A 618 4.13 3.62 3.99
N GLU A 619 3.50 2.53 4.42
CA GLU A 619 2.11 2.50 4.87
C GLU A 619 2.01 1.62 6.12
N GLU A 620 0.83 1.60 6.73
CA GLU A 620 0.53 0.84 7.95
C GLU A 620 1.01 -0.61 7.87
N ILE A 621 1.85 -1.00 8.84
CA ILE A 621 2.26 -2.40 9.04
C ILE A 621 1.06 -3.17 9.58
N SER A 622 0.56 -4.13 8.82
CA SER A 622 -0.61 -4.94 9.18
C SER A 622 -0.24 -6.18 9.98
N VAL A 623 0.94 -6.74 9.76
CA VAL A 623 1.42 -7.94 10.47
C VAL A 623 2.91 -7.84 10.77
N VAL A 624 3.27 -8.38 11.93
CA VAL A 624 4.64 -8.69 12.32
C VAL A 624 4.67 -10.17 12.72
N GLN A 625 5.56 -10.96 12.13
CA GLN A 625 5.76 -12.37 12.45
C GLN A 625 7.25 -12.67 12.65
N VAL A 626 7.59 -13.34 13.75
CA VAL A 626 8.96 -13.81 14.02
C VAL A 626 9.15 -15.22 13.48
N THR A 627 10.29 -15.48 12.84
CA THR A 627 10.68 -16.76 12.24
C THR A 627 12.09 -17.16 12.71
N SER A 628 12.58 -18.35 12.36
CA SER A 628 13.95 -18.79 12.69
C SER A 628 15.02 -18.01 11.92
N ARG A 629 14.64 -17.39 10.79
CA ARG A 629 15.54 -16.65 9.89
C ARG A 629 15.46 -15.13 10.02
N GLY A 630 14.52 -14.62 10.81
CA GLY A 630 14.34 -13.20 10.99
C GLY A 630 12.91 -12.80 11.30
N VAL A 631 12.59 -11.52 11.12
CA VAL A 631 11.24 -10.98 11.29
C VAL A 631 10.66 -10.64 9.94
N ILE A 632 9.42 -11.07 9.69
CA ILE A 632 8.65 -10.64 8.54
C ILE A 632 7.68 -9.56 8.96
N THR A 633 7.58 -8.52 8.14
CA THR A 633 6.48 -7.55 8.19
C THR A 633 5.74 -7.51 6.87
N CYS A 634 4.43 -7.29 6.91
CA CYS A 634 3.68 -6.86 5.73
C CYS A 634 2.95 -5.55 6.02
N ALA A 635 2.75 -4.76 4.98
CA ALA A 635 2.09 -3.47 5.09
C ALA A 635 1.12 -3.21 3.92
N LEU A 636 0.27 -2.20 4.11
CA LEU A 636 -0.70 -1.79 3.08
C LEU A 636 -0.03 -1.23 1.81
N ASP A 637 1.28 -0.99 1.82
CA ASP A 637 2.09 -0.64 0.64
C ASP A 637 2.23 -1.79 -0.37
N GLY A 638 1.70 -2.97 -0.05
CA GLY A 638 1.70 -4.14 -0.92
C GLY A 638 2.99 -4.95 -0.85
N GLN A 639 3.87 -4.66 0.12
CA GLN A 639 5.15 -5.33 0.28
C GLN A 639 5.23 -6.17 1.56
N ILE A 640 6.09 -7.18 1.49
CA ILE A 640 6.49 -8.01 2.61
C ILE A 640 7.99 -7.82 2.78
N LEU A 641 8.46 -7.41 3.96
CA LEU A 641 9.88 -7.21 4.23
C LEU A 641 10.39 -8.28 5.18
N LEU A 642 11.62 -8.73 4.92
CA LEU A 642 12.38 -9.60 5.83
C LEU A 642 13.47 -8.77 6.49
N TRP A 643 13.49 -8.80 7.82
CA TRP A 643 14.48 -8.13 8.67
C TRP A 643 15.39 -9.18 9.32
N GLY A 644 16.70 -8.97 9.21
CA GLY A 644 17.68 -9.73 9.96
C GLY A 644 17.66 -9.26 11.41
N VAL A 645 17.77 -10.19 12.35
CA VAL A 645 17.74 -9.95 13.80
C VAL A 645 18.85 -10.73 14.48
#